data_AF-A0A433UGM9-F1
#
_entry.id   AF-A0A433UGM9-F1
#
_cell.length_a   1.000
_cell.length_b   1.000
_cell.length_c   1.000
_cell.angle_alpha   90.00
_cell.angle_beta   90.00
_cell.angle_gamma   90.00
#
_symmetry.space_group_name_H-M   'P 1'
#
loop_
_entity.id
_entity.type
_entity.pdbx_description
1 polymer ?
#
loop_
_entity_poly.entity_id
_entity_poly.type
_entity_poly.pdbx_seq_one_letter_code
_entity_poly.pdbx_strand_id
1 'polypeptide(L)'
;MSKKTNNQTTNRGGILKILARLATTGIISFGIGGAVTFDRYNNYWNQTIFRVQTVDFNILSHTLPTKLSYDLIKKQAKEVQRTLNSNYNLFGLIVTDSSGQEIIAYSGKDAGKSSSWKAALNPQELKNHPYDVLLDPPPVFAQWTYSKPQATERSATSFTNQGRVIGRVYYVRGVRPTFQQDLMTLLSDPFSGSSRIQTYTTSLAACFGATLLIWSGLEFILYRKRVDQEKAQQELELAREREEKAQQELELAQTKAELAQQELELAETKAEKAELAKQNAQRNLELEQERSKREHELAEEKRQRELAVADEKRKSDLAIAEEKRLSDLAIAEEQARRESELAEQKRLRDLAEAEAREQELIDNNQILQSQLTQRINELQLLQNQRDNERNELMRDADNLRSLNNRLKQEILRLRESIQNLPKNIDSELKTELENTKLQSEQNLAKKKQYEQHIQKLNQQLQSVQRKQLEANELQEQKESKLQELQEQIHNTESQLADLQNNEENYQRIITILEEQLNDKNSREIELQKQLENLQTSLSEYQEREETLKKLAEQAKSESDNLAEEIARAKEDMGRHPLNSFEVAIQKSLQQNFSNNRIEIQVDVGTGRQGTRFTDFILVTKRCCIILEAKSYKGIIKPINDARNSGWICQQVGRRLHIYSSWGKNPYHQLKTYCDSLMNNRNLSIQLGIQNRSPIYGLVVFPVGADIDDSIQCNIDDRFYRVTTLDNLATTIQELESQANSWN
;
A
#
# COMPACT_ATOMS: atom_id res chain seq x y z
N MET A 1 -41.08 -33.32 -29.50
CA MET A 1 -40.32 -32.25 -30.19
C MET A 1 -40.58 -30.82 -29.66
N SER A 2 -41.32 -30.61 -28.55
CA SER A 2 -41.70 -29.27 -28.05
C SER A 2 -40.84 -28.71 -26.88
N LYS A 3 -39.68 -29.29 -26.57
CA LYS A 3 -38.84 -28.89 -25.41
C LYS A 3 -37.66 -27.96 -25.75
N LYS A 4 -37.35 -27.71 -27.03
CA LYS A 4 -36.14 -26.97 -27.44
C LYS A 4 -36.29 -25.44 -27.49
N THR A 5 -37.50 -24.91 -27.50
CA THR A 5 -37.75 -23.46 -27.65
C THR A 5 -37.79 -22.68 -26.34
N ASN A 6 -37.88 -23.34 -25.17
CA ASN A 6 -38.04 -22.67 -23.87
C ASN A 6 -36.71 -22.31 -23.16
N ASN A 7 -35.56 -22.81 -23.62
CA ASN A 7 -34.24 -22.55 -22.98
C ASN A 7 -33.53 -21.28 -23.48
N GLN A 8 -33.97 -20.67 -24.60
CA GLN A 8 -33.32 -19.46 -25.14
C GLN A 8 -33.80 -18.15 -24.49
N THR A 9 -35.02 -18.10 -23.96
CA THR A 9 -35.62 -16.91 -23.33
C THR A 9 -35.14 -16.70 -21.90
N THR A 10 -34.87 -17.77 -21.14
CA THR A 10 -34.37 -17.72 -19.76
C THR A 10 -32.93 -17.20 -19.65
N ASN A 11 -32.07 -17.51 -20.63
CA ASN A 11 -30.66 -17.10 -20.58
C ASN A 11 -30.46 -15.59 -20.86
N ARG A 12 -31.31 -14.99 -21.70
CA ARG A 12 -31.28 -13.54 -21.99
C ARG A 12 -31.65 -12.69 -20.77
N GLY A 13 -32.62 -13.14 -19.97
CA GLY A 13 -33.03 -12.43 -18.74
C GLY A 13 -31.95 -12.43 -17.65
N GLY A 14 -31.15 -13.50 -17.56
CA GLY A 14 -30.03 -13.59 -16.63
C GLY A 14 -28.90 -12.61 -16.98
N ILE A 15 -28.49 -12.59 -18.25
CA ILE A 15 -27.45 -11.67 -18.75
C ILE A 15 -27.86 -10.20 -18.56
N LEU A 16 -29.12 -9.87 -18.83
CA LEU A 16 -29.62 -8.51 -18.66
C LEU A 16 -29.54 -8.04 -17.19
N LYS A 17 -29.83 -8.92 -16.23
CA LYS A 17 -29.72 -8.62 -14.79
C LYS A 17 -28.27 -8.38 -14.36
N ILE A 18 -27.33 -9.18 -14.89
CA ILE A 18 -25.89 -9.04 -14.61
C ILE A 18 -25.38 -7.69 -15.13
N LEU A 19 -25.74 -7.34 -16.37
CA LEU A 19 -25.37 -6.06 -16.98
C LEU A 19 -26.01 -4.87 -16.27
N ALA A 20 -27.28 -4.98 -15.86
CA ALA A 20 -27.96 -3.94 -15.10
C ALA A 20 -27.27 -3.68 -13.76
N ARG A 21 -26.90 -4.74 -13.02
CA ARG A 21 -26.16 -4.59 -11.76
C ARG A 21 -24.78 -3.98 -11.96
N LEU A 22 -24.05 -4.42 -12.98
CA LEU A 22 -22.76 -3.82 -13.35
C LEU A 22 -22.89 -2.33 -13.65
N ALA A 23 -23.92 -1.94 -14.41
CA ALA A 23 -24.20 -0.54 -14.72
C ALA A 23 -24.53 0.27 -13.46
N THR A 24 -25.38 -0.26 -12.57
CA THR A 24 -25.72 0.41 -11.30
C THR A 24 -24.49 0.59 -10.40
N THR A 25 -23.69 -0.47 -10.20
CA THR A 25 -22.45 -0.38 -9.40
C THR A 25 -21.44 0.57 -10.04
N GLY A 26 -21.36 0.57 -11.38
CA GLY A 26 -20.50 1.48 -12.14
C GLY A 26 -20.89 2.94 -11.98
N ILE A 27 -22.18 3.27 -12.04
CA ILE A 27 -22.69 4.64 -11.85
C ILE A 27 -22.38 5.15 -10.44
N ILE A 28 -22.64 4.34 -9.41
CA ILE A 28 -22.36 4.70 -8.02
C ILE A 28 -20.85 4.96 -7.85
N SER A 29 -20.01 4.05 -8.35
CA SER A 29 -18.57 4.22 -8.27
C SER A 29 -18.06 5.43 -9.05
N PHE A 30 -18.64 5.73 -10.21
CA PHE A 30 -18.25 6.89 -10.98
C PHE A 30 -18.58 8.18 -10.21
N GLY A 31 -19.74 8.22 -9.52
CA GLY A 31 -20.10 9.31 -8.62
C GLY A 31 -19.11 9.49 -7.48
N ILE A 32 -18.77 8.41 -6.77
CA ILE A 32 -17.80 8.43 -5.66
C ILE A 32 -16.41 8.82 -6.16
N GLY A 33 -15.93 8.18 -7.23
CA GLY A 33 -14.63 8.46 -7.83
C GLY A 33 -14.52 9.90 -8.34
N GLY A 34 -15.59 10.43 -8.92
CA GLY A 34 -15.70 11.84 -9.31
C GLY A 34 -15.61 12.80 -8.12
N ALA A 35 -16.33 12.52 -7.03
CA ALA A 35 -16.29 13.31 -5.81
C ALA A 35 -14.91 13.31 -5.15
N VAL A 36 -14.27 12.15 -5.03
CA VAL A 36 -12.90 12.02 -4.51
C VAL A 36 -11.90 12.78 -5.39
N THR A 37 -12.03 12.65 -6.71
CA THR A 37 -11.14 13.36 -7.65
C THR A 37 -11.33 14.87 -7.55
N PHE A 38 -12.57 15.34 -7.38
CA PHE A 38 -12.88 16.75 -7.17
C PHE A 38 -12.28 17.29 -5.87
N ASP A 39 -12.39 16.54 -4.77
CA ASP A 39 -11.76 16.88 -3.49
C ASP A 39 -10.22 16.97 -3.65
N ARG A 40 -9.60 15.99 -4.31
CA ARG A 40 -8.15 16.00 -4.58
C ARG A 40 -7.73 17.20 -5.44
N TYR A 41 -8.52 17.54 -6.46
CA TYR A 41 -8.32 18.73 -7.27
C TYR A 41 -8.38 20.00 -6.41
N ASN A 42 -9.40 20.13 -5.56
CA ASN A 42 -9.60 21.28 -4.70
C ASN A 42 -8.44 21.42 -3.69
N ASN A 43 -8.02 20.32 -3.08
CA ASN A 43 -6.91 20.28 -2.14
C ASN A 43 -5.59 20.63 -2.82
N TYR A 44 -5.31 20.06 -3.99
CA TYR A 44 -4.09 20.37 -4.74
C TYR A 44 -3.98 21.86 -5.07
N TRP A 45 -5.02 22.45 -5.68
CA TRP A 45 -4.95 23.83 -6.13
C TRP A 45 -5.11 24.85 -5.00
N ASN A 46 -6.05 24.64 -4.07
CA ASN A 46 -6.37 25.63 -3.04
C ASN A 46 -5.57 25.45 -1.74
N GLN A 47 -5.12 24.24 -1.42
CA GLN A 47 -4.35 24.01 -0.20
C GLN A 47 -2.85 23.85 -0.47
N THR A 48 -2.45 23.18 -1.54
CA THR A 48 -1.03 22.94 -1.82
C THR A 48 -0.41 24.08 -2.61
N ILE A 49 -0.83 24.27 -3.87
CA ILE A 49 -0.21 25.25 -4.77
C ILE A 49 -0.36 26.68 -4.25
N PHE A 50 -1.58 27.04 -3.84
CA PHE A 50 -1.84 28.37 -3.30
C PHE A 50 -0.96 28.67 -2.07
N ARG A 51 -0.85 27.71 -1.14
CA ARG A 51 -0.05 27.86 0.08
C ARG A 51 1.44 28.00 -0.20
N VAL A 52 1.99 27.15 -1.06
CA VAL A 52 3.40 27.20 -1.47
C VAL A 52 3.71 28.56 -2.09
N GLN A 53 2.88 29.02 -3.03
CA GLN A 53 3.05 30.34 -3.65
C GLN A 53 2.97 31.49 -2.62
N THR A 54 2.10 31.41 -1.62
CA THR A 54 2.04 32.43 -0.56
C THR A 54 3.34 32.49 0.24
N VAL A 55 3.88 31.33 0.59
CA VAL A 55 5.15 31.24 1.33
C VAL A 55 6.30 31.76 0.48
N ASP A 56 6.36 31.36 -0.79
CA ASP A 56 7.38 31.85 -1.73
C ASP A 56 7.29 33.36 -1.92
N PHE A 57 6.09 33.91 -2.11
CA PHE A 57 5.90 35.36 -2.20
C PHE A 57 6.34 36.07 -0.94
N ASN A 58 6.06 35.48 0.23
CA ASN A 58 6.49 36.06 1.49
C ASN A 58 8.02 36.12 1.57
N ILE A 59 8.70 34.99 1.30
CA ILE A 59 10.17 34.92 1.28
C ILE A 59 10.74 35.91 0.27
N LEU A 60 10.19 35.96 -0.94
CA LEU A 60 10.65 36.86 -1.99
C LEU A 60 10.45 38.32 -1.62
N SER A 61 9.35 38.69 -0.95
CA SER A 61 9.15 40.06 -0.46
C SER A 61 10.24 40.53 0.52
N HIS A 62 10.96 39.59 1.17
CA HIS A 62 12.10 39.91 2.04
C HIS A 62 13.44 40.02 1.31
N THR A 63 13.61 39.45 0.12
CA THR A 63 14.94 39.36 -0.53
C THR A 63 14.99 39.95 -1.93
N LEU A 64 13.92 39.76 -2.70
CA LEU A 64 13.86 40.05 -4.12
C LEU A 64 13.95 41.57 -4.39
N PRO A 65 13.26 42.46 -3.65
CA PRO A 65 13.36 43.90 -3.89
C PRO A 65 14.79 44.42 -3.76
N THR A 66 15.54 43.96 -2.76
CA THR A 66 16.93 44.38 -2.52
C THR A 66 17.83 43.96 -3.69
N LYS A 67 17.76 42.69 -4.10
CA LYS A 67 18.56 42.15 -5.20
C LYS A 67 18.24 42.84 -6.53
N LEU A 68 16.95 42.98 -6.85
CA LEU A 68 16.52 43.63 -8.10
C LEU A 68 16.87 45.12 -8.13
N SER A 69 16.70 45.84 -7.01
CA SER A 69 17.16 47.23 -6.89
C SER A 69 18.64 47.36 -7.19
N TYR A 70 19.47 46.52 -6.56
CA TYR A 70 20.91 46.54 -6.76
C TYR A 70 21.29 46.31 -8.24
N ASP A 71 20.72 45.28 -8.86
CA ASP A 71 21.02 44.92 -10.25
C ASP A 71 20.55 46.00 -11.25
N LEU A 72 19.40 46.64 -10.99
CA LEU A 72 18.89 47.77 -11.77
C LEU A 72 19.80 49.01 -11.66
N ILE A 73 20.23 49.37 -10.44
CA ILE A 73 21.17 50.48 -10.20
C ILE A 73 22.49 50.23 -10.94
N LYS A 74 22.98 48.99 -10.93
CA LYS A 74 24.20 48.57 -11.66
C LYS A 74 23.99 48.36 -13.16
N LYS A 75 22.78 48.57 -13.68
CA LYS A 75 22.40 48.38 -15.11
C LYS A 75 22.68 46.95 -15.63
N GLN A 76 22.53 45.94 -14.78
CA GLN A 76 22.79 44.53 -15.12
C GLN A 76 21.52 43.82 -15.60
N ALA A 77 21.00 44.18 -16.78
CA ALA A 77 19.73 43.65 -17.30
C ALA A 77 19.69 42.11 -17.43
N LYS A 78 20.82 41.48 -17.76
CA LYS A 78 20.94 40.01 -17.81
C LYS A 78 20.74 39.36 -16.45
N GLU A 79 21.23 40.00 -15.39
CA GLU A 79 21.12 39.49 -14.04
C GLU A 79 19.71 39.65 -13.47
N VAL A 80 19.04 40.76 -13.80
CA VAL A 80 17.61 40.94 -13.52
C VAL A 80 16.82 39.80 -14.16
N GLN A 81 17.02 39.52 -15.44
CA GLN A 81 16.31 38.44 -16.13
C GLN A 81 16.64 37.06 -15.55
N ARG A 82 17.90 36.79 -15.20
CA ARG A 82 18.32 35.53 -14.56
C ARG A 82 17.66 35.33 -13.19
N THR A 83 17.58 36.40 -12.39
CA THR A 83 16.91 36.40 -11.08
C THR A 83 15.43 36.08 -11.25
N LEU A 84 14.73 36.73 -12.19
CA LEU A 84 13.32 36.46 -12.45
C LEU A 84 13.07 35.04 -12.99
N ASN A 85 13.96 34.52 -13.83
CA ASN A 85 13.85 33.17 -14.39
C ASN A 85 14.17 32.06 -13.37
N SER A 86 14.73 32.38 -12.21
CA SER A 86 15.07 31.40 -11.18
C SER A 86 13.85 30.76 -10.50
N ASN A 87 12.64 31.29 -10.73
CA ASN A 87 11.39 30.69 -10.27
C ASN A 87 10.84 29.59 -11.22
N TYR A 88 11.56 29.27 -12.30
CA TYR A 88 11.19 28.27 -13.31
C TYR A 88 9.76 28.41 -13.84
N ASN A 89 9.25 29.64 -13.91
CA ASN A 89 7.92 29.97 -14.44
C ASN A 89 6.75 29.37 -13.61
N LEU A 90 6.99 29.05 -12.33
CA LEU A 90 5.98 28.54 -11.38
C LEU A 90 4.87 29.58 -11.10
N PHE A 91 5.25 30.85 -11.08
CA PHE A 91 4.40 32.02 -10.95
C PHE A 91 5.06 33.21 -11.67
N GLY A 92 4.29 34.28 -11.88
CA GLY A 92 4.78 35.47 -12.54
C GLY A 92 5.53 36.38 -11.61
N LEU A 93 6.76 36.74 -11.99
CA LEU A 93 7.47 37.89 -11.44
C LEU A 93 7.61 38.91 -12.57
N ILE A 94 7.07 40.11 -12.37
CA ILE A 94 7.05 41.16 -13.40
C ILE A 94 7.67 42.42 -12.81
N VAL A 95 8.71 42.93 -13.46
CA VAL A 95 9.40 44.17 -13.07
C VAL A 95 8.98 45.29 -13.99
N THR A 96 8.54 46.40 -13.40
CA THR A 96 8.16 47.61 -14.12
C THR A 96 9.06 48.78 -13.80
N ASP A 97 8.92 49.84 -14.59
CA ASP A 97 9.47 51.16 -14.32
C ASP A 97 8.89 51.82 -13.04
N SER A 98 9.40 53.00 -12.70
CA SER A 98 9.02 53.73 -11.48
C SER A 98 7.55 54.17 -11.48
N SER A 99 6.95 54.39 -12.66
CA SER A 99 5.52 54.70 -12.80
C SER A 99 4.63 53.45 -12.63
N GLY A 100 5.17 52.27 -12.94
CA GLY A 100 4.46 51.00 -12.98
C GLY A 100 3.64 50.79 -14.25
N GLN A 101 3.98 51.49 -15.33
CA GLN A 101 3.27 51.42 -16.61
C GLN A 101 4.03 50.57 -17.63
N GLU A 102 5.36 50.61 -17.61
CA GLU A 102 6.19 49.91 -18.58
C GLU A 102 6.83 48.67 -17.96
N ILE A 103 6.66 47.51 -18.61
CA ILE A 103 7.27 46.25 -18.18
C ILE A 103 8.72 46.19 -18.69
N ILE A 104 9.67 46.14 -17.76
CA ILE A 104 11.10 46.08 -18.04
C ILE A 104 11.56 44.63 -18.22
N ALA A 105 11.11 43.74 -17.35
CA ALA A 105 11.50 42.32 -17.36
C ALA A 105 10.43 41.45 -16.70
N TYR A 106 10.36 40.17 -17.06
CA TYR A 106 9.42 39.22 -16.45
C TYR A 106 9.94 37.78 -16.50
N SER A 107 9.49 36.93 -15.58
CA SER A 107 9.88 35.51 -15.50
C SER A 107 9.44 34.70 -16.72
N GLY A 108 10.25 33.75 -17.20
CA GLY A 108 9.83 32.84 -18.28
C GLY A 108 9.66 33.51 -19.64
N LYS A 109 10.40 34.61 -19.88
CA LYS A 109 10.50 35.30 -21.18
C LYS A 109 10.92 34.36 -22.31
N ASP A 110 11.83 33.43 -22.02
CA ASP A 110 12.39 32.47 -22.99
C ASP A 110 11.73 31.08 -22.91
N ALA A 111 10.70 30.90 -22.08
CA ALA A 111 10.04 29.61 -21.91
C ALA A 111 8.97 29.39 -23.00
N GLY A 112 9.12 28.31 -23.78
CA GLY A 112 8.22 27.96 -24.90
C GLY A 112 6.81 27.50 -24.50
N LYS A 113 6.54 27.22 -23.21
CA LYS A 113 5.18 26.97 -22.69
C LYS A 113 4.58 28.27 -22.15
N SER A 114 3.39 28.62 -22.65
CA SER A 114 2.61 29.74 -22.11
C SER A 114 2.09 29.38 -20.72
N SER A 115 2.55 30.08 -19.69
CA SER A 115 2.03 29.94 -18.33
C SER A 115 0.76 30.74 -18.16
N SER A 116 -0.17 30.24 -17.36
CA SER A 116 -1.49 30.85 -17.17
C SER A 116 -1.45 32.24 -16.54
N TRP A 117 -0.37 32.60 -15.83
CA TRP A 117 -0.19 33.95 -15.28
C TRP A 117 0.20 35.00 -16.33
N LYS A 118 0.65 34.60 -17.54
CA LYS A 118 1.12 35.54 -18.59
C LYS A 118 0.01 36.48 -19.10
N ALA A 119 -1.25 36.20 -18.80
CA ALA A 119 -2.35 37.15 -19.03
C ALA A 119 -2.08 38.52 -18.34
N ALA A 120 -1.48 38.49 -17.14
CA ALA A 120 -1.16 39.67 -16.35
C ALA A 120 -0.02 40.54 -16.90
N LEU A 121 0.55 40.22 -18.07
CA LEU A 121 1.48 41.10 -18.77
C LEU A 121 0.77 42.35 -19.35
N ASN A 122 -0.55 42.42 -19.26
CA ASN A 122 -1.29 43.66 -19.49
C ASN A 122 -1.13 44.61 -18.27
N PRO A 123 -0.58 45.84 -18.43
CA PRO A 123 -0.39 46.77 -17.31
C PRO A 123 -1.64 47.12 -16.51
N GLN A 124 -2.84 47.00 -17.09
CA GLN A 124 -4.09 47.23 -16.34
C GLN A 124 -4.39 46.09 -15.34
N GLU A 125 -3.98 44.86 -15.66
CA GLU A 125 -4.19 43.70 -14.78
C GLU A 125 -3.21 43.71 -13.60
N LEU A 126 -2.00 44.27 -13.78
CA LEU A 126 -0.99 44.39 -12.72
C LEU A 126 -1.50 45.12 -11.47
N LYS A 127 -2.45 46.04 -11.61
CA LYS A 127 -3.05 46.78 -10.49
C LYS A 127 -3.74 45.86 -9.47
N ASN A 128 -4.18 44.68 -9.91
CA ASN A 128 -4.85 43.69 -9.06
C ASN A 128 -3.87 42.73 -8.37
N HIS A 129 -2.57 42.90 -8.59
CA HIS A 129 -1.54 42.02 -8.07
C HIS A 129 -0.66 42.71 -7.02
N PRO A 130 -0.24 41.97 -5.98
CA PRO A 130 0.68 42.49 -4.98
C PRO A 130 2.03 42.83 -5.62
N TYR A 131 2.63 43.93 -5.18
CA TYR A 131 3.97 44.32 -5.60
C TYR A 131 4.80 44.88 -4.46
N ASP A 132 6.12 44.82 -4.61
CA ASP A 132 7.05 45.55 -3.76
C ASP A 132 7.76 46.63 -4.57
N VAL A 133 8.13 47.71 -3.89
CA VAL A 133 8.78 48.86 -4.51
C VAL A 133 10.28 48.63 -4.58
N LEU A 134 10.87 48.88 -5.73
CA LEU A 134 12.32 48.86 -5.95
C LEU A 134 12.85 50.28 -5.72
N LEU A 135 13.80 50.43 -4.79
CA LEU A 135 14.34 51.71 -4.34
C LEU A 135 15.84 51.86 -4.64
N ASP A 136 16.29 53.11 -4.70
CA ASP A 136 17.68 53.56 -4.70
C ASP A 136 17.89 54.54 -3.52
N PRO A 137 18.62 54.15 -2.44
CA PRO A 137 19.34 52.88 -2.26
C PRO A 137 18.40 51.65 -2.09
N PRO A 138 18.90 50.41 -2.29
CA PRO A 138 18.10 49.20 -2.17
C PRO A 138 17.37 49.08 -0.82
N PRO A 139 16.12 48.57 -0.80
CA PRO A 139 15.35 48.40 0.43
C PRO A 139 16.05 47.37 1.36
N VAL A 140 15.96 47.60 2.67
CA VAL A 140 16.59 46.76 3.70
C VAL A 140 15.56 45.87 4.41
N PHE A 141 14.31 46.34 4.54
CA PHE A 141 13.24 45.62 5.22
C PHE A 141 12.06 45.34 4.28
N ALA A 142 11.35 44.23 4.48
CA ALA A 142 10.07 44.01 3.80
C ALA A 142 9.01 44.94 4.40
N GLN A 143 8.27 45.65 3.55
CA GLN A 143 7.17 46.52 3.98
C GLN A 143 5.81 45.79 4.00
N TRP A 144 5.75 44.59 3.40
CA TRP A 144 4.55 43.78 3.30
C TRP A 144 4.88 42.34 3.62
N THR A 145 3.95 41.64 4.28
CA THR A 145 4.08 40.22 4.63
C THR A 145 2.73 39.54 4.52
N TYR A 146 2.73 38.23 4.30
CA TYR A 146 1.57 37.37 4.53
C TYR A 146 1.61 36.87 5.97
N SER A 147 0.51 37.06 6.72
CA SER A 147 0.42 36.66 8.13
C SER A 147 0.33 35.15 8.33
N LYS A 148 -0.18 34.43 7.32
CA LYS A 148 -0.29 32.97 7.31
C LYS A 148 -0.18 32.41 5.89
N PRO A 149 0.18 31.13 5.74
CA PRO A 149 0.37 30.51 4.41
C PRO A 149 -0.88 30.52 3.50
N GLN A 150 -2.08 30.66 4.06
CA GLN A 150 -3.34 30.71 3.32
C GLN A 150 -3.88 32.13 3.12
N ALA A 151 -3.14 33.16 3.52
CA ALA A 151 -3.58 34.55 3.36
C ALA A 151 -3.65 34.93 1.88
N THR A 152 -4.79 35.49 1.46
CA THR A 152 -4.99 36.05 0.11
C THR A 152 -4.41 37.46 -0.01
N GLU A 153 -4.43 38.22 1.09
CA GLU A 153 -3.98 39.60 1.17
C GLU A 153 -2.73 39.73 2.04
N ARG A 154 -1.93 40.76 1.75
CA ARG A 154 -0.74 41.10 2.53
C ARG A 154 -1.08 42.17 3.56
N SER A 155 -0.43 42.09 4.71
CA SER A 155 -0.45 43.12 5.74
C SER A 155 0.83 43.94 5.71
N ALA A 156 0.72 45.25 5.94
CA ALA A 156 1.88 46.12 6.06
C ALA A 156 2.70 45.76 7.31
N THR A 157 4.02 45.83 7.22
CA THR A 157 4.91 45.76 8.38
C THR A 157 5.07 47.14 9.01
N SER A 158 5.63 47.22 10.21
CA SER A 158 5.95 48.49 10.87
C SER A 158 7.17 49.20 10.29
N PHE A 159 7.86 48.60 9.31
CA PHE A 159 9.10 49.10 8.76
C PHE A 159 8.88 49.90 7.48
N THR A 160 9.62 51.00 7.32
CA THR A 160 9.57 51.85 6.12
C THR A 160 10.96 52.04 5.53
N ASN A 161 11.13 51.77 4.23
CA ASN A 161 12.35 52.08 3.49
C ASN A 161 12.29 53.51 2.92
N GLN A 162 13.45 54.17 2.84
CA GLN A 162 13.61 55.49 2.24
C GLN A 162 14.44 55.38 0.95
N GLY A 163 14.10 56.15 -0.07
CA GLY A 163 14.83 56.16 -1.33
C GLY A 163 13.98 56.58 -2.53
N ARG A 164 14.65 56.80 -3.67
CA ARG A 164 13.96 57.06 -4.94
C ARG A 164 13.38 55.76 -5.49
N VAL A 165 12.10 55.78 -5.87
CA VAL A 165 11.47 54.66 -6.58
C VAL A 165 12.06 54.52 -7.97
N ILE A 166 12.68 53.38 -8.23
CA ILE A 166 13.29 53.04 -9.53
C ILE A 166 12.50 51.97 -10.29
N GLY A 167 11.56 51.29 -9.62
CA GLY A 167 10.71 50.28 -10.24
C GLY A 167 9.76 49.62 -9.25
N ARG A 168 9.01 48.63 -9.73
CA ARG A 168 8.18 47.74 -8.90
C ARG A 168 8.35 46.30 -9.35
N VAL A 169 8.24 45.36 -8.42
CA VAL A 169 8.19 43.92 -8.71
C VAL A 169 6.85 43.36 -8.29
N TYR A 170 6.08 42.85 -9.24
CA TYR A 170 4.75 42.26 -9.06
C TYR A 170 4.85 40.75 -8.91
N TYR A 171 4.04 40.19 -8.00
CA TYR A 171 3.89 38.76 -7.78
C TYR A 171 2.53 38.29 -8.31
N VAL A 172 2.54 37.53 -9.39
CA VAL A 172 1.34 37.11 -10.11
C VAL A 172 1.15 35.60 -9.97
N ARG A 173 0.02 35.19 -9.41
CA ARG A 173 -0.32 33.76 -9.30
C ARG A 173 -0.77 33.20 -10.64
N GLY A 174 -0.47 31.93 -10.89
CA GLY A 174 -1.06 31.18 -12.00
C GLY A 174 -2.57 31.08 -11.86
N VAL A 175 -3.30 31.26 -12.96
CA VAL A 175 -4.73 30.93 -13.01
C VAL A 175 -4.87 29.42 -12.90
N ARG A 176 -5.61 28.95 -11.88
CA ARG A 176 -5.92 27.53 -11.73
C ARG A 176 -6.81 27.08 -12.91
N PRO A 177 -6.52 25.93 -13.54
CA PRO A 177 -7.45 25.36 -14.53
C PRO A 177 -8.77 25.04 -13.84
N THR A 178 -9.88 25.01 -14.58
CA THR A 178 -11.13 24.50 -14.02
C THR A 178 -11.05 22.99 -13.85
N PHE A 179 -11.89 22.41 -12.98
CA PHE A 179 -11.93 20.96 -12.78
C PHE A 179 -12.15 20.21 -14.10
N GLN A 180 -13.02 20.73 -14.98
CA GLN A 180 -13.26 20.16 -16.30
C GLN A 180 -12.01 20.18 -17.19
N GLN A 181 -11.26 21.27 -17.19
CA GLN A 181 -10.00 21.37 -17.95
C GLN A 181 -8.94 20.40 -17.43
N ASP A 182 -8.83 20.27 -16.11
CA ASP A 182 -7.86 19.35 -15.48
C ASP A 182 -8.27 17.88 -15.72
N LEU A 183 -9.57 17.59 -15.73
CA LEU A 183 -10.11 16.27 -16.08
C LEU A 183 -9.90 15.95 -17.57
N MET A 184 -10.07 16.91 -18.48
CA MET A 184 -9.74 16.71 -19.90
C MET A 184 -8.24 16.46 -20.10
N THR A 185 -7.40 17.11 -19.30
CA THR A 185 -5.95 16.85 -19.29
C THR A 185 -5.67 15.41 -18.88
N LEU A 186 -6.30 14.93 -17.81
CA LEU A 186 -6.24 13.53 -17.37
C LEU A 186 -6.70 12.56 -18.48
N LEU A 187 -7.80 12.85 -19.17
CA LEU A 187 -8.31 12.00 -20.25
C LEU A 187 -7.37 11.99 -21.47
N SER A 188 -6.71 13.10 -21.76
CA SER A 188 -5.77 13.21 -22.89
C SER A 188 -4.43 12.52 -22.61
N ASP A 189 -3.96 12.53 -21.36
CA ASP A 189 -2.69 11.93 -20.94
C ASP A 189 -2.78 11.36 -19.51
N PRO A 190 -3.41 10.19 -19.33
CA PRO A 190 -3.65 9.62 -18.01
C PRO A 190 -2.37 9.09 -17.32
N PHE A 191 -1.29 8.93 -18.09
CA PHE A 191 0.01 8.47 -17.61
C PHE A 191 1.04 9.59 -17.54
N SER A 192 0.59 10.85 -17.57
CA SER A 192 1.50 11.99 -17.47
C SER A 192 2.35 11.89 -16.20
N GLY A 193 3.60 12.35 -16.28
CA GLY A 193 4.49 12.48 -15.11
C GLY A 193 4.03 13.54 -14.10
N SER A 194 2.87 14.17 -14.31
CA SER A 194 2.33 15.15 -13.38
C SER A 194 1.77 14.46 -12.14
N SER A 195 2.33 14.78 -10.97
CA SER A 195 1.89 14.22 -9.68
C SER A 195 0.38 14.36 -9.44
N ARG A 196 -0.24 15.47 -9.88
CA ARG A 196 -1.69 15.67 -9.76
C ARG A 196 -2.50 14.68 -10.60
N ILE A 197 -2.08 14.48 -11.85
CA ILE A 197 -2.74 13.58 -12.80
C ILE A 197 -2.57 12.14 -12.33
N GLN A 198 -1.37 11.76 -11.88
CA GLN A 198 -1.14 10.45 -11.27
C GLN A 198 -2.08 10.20 -10.09
N THR A 199 -2.23 11.18 -9.20
CA THR A 199 -3.13 11.07 -8.03
C THR A 199 -4.58 10.83 -8.47
N TYR A 200 -5.07 11.56 -9.49
CA TYR A 200 -6.41 11.36 -10.05
C TYR A 200 -6.55 9.96 -10.66
N THR A 201 -5.57 9.55 -11.49
CA THR A 201 -5.55 8.23 -12.14
C THR A 201 -5.60 7.11 -11.10
N THR A 202 -4.76 7.16 -10.06
CA THR A 202 -4.77 6.15 -8.98
C THR A 202 -6.08 6.15 -8.21
N SER A 203 -6.67 7.32 -7.94
CA SER A 203 -7.93 7.40 -7.19
C SER A 203 -9.09 6.79 -7.99
N LEU A 204 -9.17 7.10 -9.29
CA LEU A 204 -10.16 6.52 -10.18
C LEU A 204 -9.93 5.02 -10.37
N ALA A 205 -8.68 4.60 -10.59
CA ALA A 205 -8.34 3.18 -10.74
C ALA A 205 -8.68 2.37 -9.48
N ALA A 206 -8.44 2.92 -8.28
CA ALA A 206 -8.83 2.30 -7.03
C ALA A 206 -10.36 2.16 -6.92
N CYS A 207 -11.12 3.19 -7.29
CA CYS A 207 -12.58 3.13 -7.31
C CYS A 207 -13.11 2.09 -8.30
N PHE A 208 -12.55 2.05 -9.52
CA PHE A 208 -12.90 1.05 -10.53
C PHE A 208 -12.56 -0.37 -10.06
N GLY A 209 -11.37 -0.57 -9.49
CA GLY A 209 -10.94 -1.86 -8.94
C GLY A 209 -11.86 -2.33 -7.81
N ALA A 210 -12.17 -1.46 -6.85
CA ALA A 210 -13.11 -1.77 -5.77
C ALA A 210 -14.49 -2.15 -6.31
N THR A 211 -14.96 -1.46 -7.35
CA THR A 211 -16.26 -1.75 -7.98
C THR A 211 -16.30 -3.09 -8.66
N LEU A 212 -15.25 -3.45 -9.40
CA LEU A 212 -15.14 -4.78 -10.00
C LEU A 212 -15.12 -5.86 -8.93
N LEU A 213 -14.41 -5.65 -7.82
CA LEU A 213 -14.39 -6.60 -6.70
C LEU A 213 -15.77 -6.76 -6.05
N ILE A 214 -16.46 -5.66 -5.75
CA ILE A 214 -17.81 -5.69 -5.16
C ILE A 214 -18.79 -6.39 -6.11
N TRP A 215 -18.76 -6.03 -7.40
CA TRP A 215 -19.63 -6.63 -8.40
C TRP A 215 -19.33 -8.13 -8.59
N SER A 216 -18.06 -8.52 -8.71
CA SER A 216 -17.66 -9.93 -8.82
C SER A 216 -18.04 -10.75 -7.58
N GLY A 217 -17.85 -10.21 -6.38
CA GLY A 217 -18.28 -10.85 -5.14
C GLY A 217 -19.79 -11.05 -5.08
N LEU A 218 -20.57 -10.03 -5.46
CA LEU A 218 -22.03 -10.11 -5.50
C LEU A 218 -22.52 -11.14 -6.54
N GLU A 219 -21.93 -11.16 -7.74
CA GLU A 219 -22.28 -12.16 -8.75
C GLU A 219 -21.87 -13.58 -8.34
N PHE A 220 -20.75 -13.75 -7.63
CA PHE A 220 -20.33 -15.04 -7.10
C PHE A 220 -21.33 -15.59 -6.07
N ILE A 221 -21.77 -14.76 -5.13
CA ILE A 221 -22.78 -15.14 -4.12
C ILE A 221 -24.10 -15.53 -4.82
N LEU A 222 -24.54 -14.74 -5.80
CA LEU A 222 -25.78 -15.04 -6.54
C LEU A 222 -25.65 -16.25 -7.46
N TYR A 223 -24.45 -16.51 -7.99
CA TYR A 223 -24.17 -17.74 -8.75
C TYR A 223 -24.26 -18.96 -7.84
N ARG A 224 -23.62 -18.94 -6.66
CA ARG A 224 -23.68 -20.02 -5.69
C ARG A 224 -25.12 -20.33 -5.29
N LYS A 225 -25.91 -19.30 -4.96
CA LYS A 225 -27.34 -19.45 -4.64
C LYS A 225 -28.15 -20.11 -5.78
N ARG A 226 -27.84 -19.80 -7.04
CA ARG A 226 -28.51 -20.45 -8.19
C ARG A 226 -28.14 -21.92 -8.32
N VAL A 227 -26.86 -22.26 -8.16
CA VAL A 227 -26.40 -23.65 -8.20
C VAL A 227 -27.03 -24.47 -7.07
N ASP A 228 -27.11 -23.91 -5.86
CA ASP A 228 -27.73 -24.58 -4.72
C ASP A 228 -29.24 -24.80 -4.96
N GLN A 229 -29.92 -23.83 -5.57
CA GLN A 229 -31.32 -23.98 -5.98
C GLN A 229 -31.51 -25.04 -7.07
N GLU A 230 -30.64 -25.09 -8.08
CA GLU A 230 -30.69 -26.12 -9.12
C GLU A 230 -30.45 -27.52 -8.55
N LYS A 231 -29.51 -27.68 -7.61
CA LYS A 231 -29.28 -28.94 -6.90
C LYS A 231 -30.48 -29.35 -6.05
N ALA A 232 -31.06 -28.42 -5.29
CA ALA A 232 -32.25 -28.69 -4.50
C ALA A 232 -33.44 -29.11 -5.38
N GLN A 233 -33.59 -28.52 -6.57
CA GLN A 233 -34.61 -28.94 -7.55
C GLN A 233 -34.33 -30.34 -8.10
N GLN A 234 -33.08 -30.66 -8.43
CA GLN A 234 -32.70 -32.00 -8.88
C GLN A 234 -32.91 -33.07 -7.81
N GLU A 235 -32.58 -32.77 -6.55
CA GLU A 235 -32.82 -33.67 -5.41
C GLU A 235 -34.32 -33.90 -5.19
N LEU A 236 -35.14 -32.85 -5.33
CA LEU A 236 -36.59 -32.96 -5.25
C LEU A 236 -37.17 -33.82 -6.39
N GLU A 237 -36.69 -33.63 -7.63
CA GLU A 237 -37.11 -34.46 -8.77
C GLU A 237 -36.69 -35.94 -8.56
N LEU A 238 -35.48 -36.19 -8.09
CA LEU A 238 -35.00 -37.54 -7.81
C LEU A 238 -35.77 -38.21 -6.65
N ALA A 239 -36.13 -37.44 -5.63
CA ALA A 239 -36.97 -37.92 -4.52
C ALA A 239 -38.35 -38.35 -5.02
N ARG A 240 -38.99 -37.56 -5.90
CA ARG A 240 -40.27 -37.92 -6.53
C ARG A 240 -40.16 -39.19 -7.36
N GLU A 241 -39.11 -39.33 -8.18
CA GLU A 241 -38.89 -40.58 -8.94
C GLU A 241 -38.70 -41.80 -8.03
N ARG A 242 -38.06 -41.64 -6.87
CA ARG A 242 -37.90 -42.73 -5.89
C ARG A 242 -39.22 -43.09 -5.22
N GLU A 243 -40.04 -42.10 -4.87
CA GLU A 243 -41.38 -42.35 -4.33
C GLU A 243 -42.27 -43.08 -5.34
N GLU A 244 -42.28 -42.66 -6.61
CA GLU A 244 -43.03 -43.33 -7.66
C GLU A 244 -42.59 -44.80 -7.84
N LYS A 245 -41.28 -45.07 -7.82
CA LYS A 245 -40.73 -46.44 -7.89
C LYS A 245 -41.09 -47.28 -6.67
N ALA A 246 -40.99 -46.71 -5.46
CA ALA A 246 -41.35 -47.40 -4.23
C ALA A 246 -42.86 -47.74 -4.19
N GLN A 247 -43.71 -46.86 -4.72
CA GLN A 247 -45.15 -47.14 -4.88
C GLN A 247 -45.41 -48.29 -5.87
N GLN A 248 -44.72 -48.30 -7.01
CA GLN A 248 -44.81 -49.40 -7.98
C GLN A 248 -44.32 -50.74 -7.40
N GLU A 249 -43.24 -50.75 -6.62
CA GLU A 249 -42.74 -51.95 -5.95
C GLU A 249 -43.70 -52.45 -4.87
N LEU A 250 -44.35 -51.54 -4.13
CA LEU A 250 -45.37 -51.88 -3.14
C LEU A 250 -46.59 -52.53 -3.81
N GLU A 251 -47.08 -51.96 -4.91
CA GLU A 251 -48.21 -52.50 -5.68
C GLU A 251 -47.88 -53.89 -6.27
N LEU A 252 -46.64 -54.08 -6.74
CA LEU A 252 -46.14 -55.38 -7.19
C LEU A 252 -46.01 -56.40 -6.05
N ALA A 253 -45.62 -55.96 -4.85
CA ALA A 253 -45.54 -56.84 -3.68
C ALA A 253 -46.93 -57.25 -3.18
N GLN A 254 -47.90 -56.33 -3.21
CA GLN A 254 -49.30 -56.60 -2.86
C GLN A 254 -49.93 -57.62 -3.81
N THR A 255 -49.77 -57.41 -5.12
CA THR A 255 -50.27 -58.37 -6.13
C THR A 255 -49.62 -59.74 -6.02
N LYS A 256 -48.31 -59.81 -5.71
CA LYS A 256 -47.64 -61.10 -5.43
C LYS A 256 -48.16 -61.77 -4.15
N ALA A 257 -48.45 -61.00 -3.11
CA ALA A 257 -49.01 -61.54 -1.87
C ALA A 257 -50.45 -62.06 -2.05
N GLU A 258 -51.28 -61.37 -2.84
CA GLU A 258 -52.62 -61.85 -3.23
C GLU A 258 -52.53 -63.15 -4.05
N LEU A 259 -51.60 -63.24 -5.00
CA LEU A 259 -51.36 -64.45 -5.77
C LEU A 259 -50.93 -65.62 -4.86
N ALA A 260 -50.04 -65.35 -3.91
CA ALA A 260 -49.59 -66.35 -2.94
C ALA A 260 -50.73 -66.80 -2.00
N GLN A 261 -51.64 -65.91 -1.62
CA GLN A 261 -52.84 -66.26 -0.85
C GLN A 261 -53.80 -67.14 -1.66
N GLN A 262 -54.02 -66.83 -2.95
CA GLN A 262 -54.82 -67.69 -3.82
C GLN A 262 -54.19 -69.07 -4.03
N GLU A 263 -52.86 -69.15 -4.14
CA GLU A 263 -52.14 -70.43 -4.22
C GLU A 263 -52.25 -71.22 -2.90
N LEU A 264 -52.22 -70.54 -1.75
CA LEU A 264 -52.42 -71.14 -0.44
C LEU A 264 -53.84 -71.69 -0.28
N GLU A 265 -54.87 -70.92 -0.68
CA GLU A 265 -56.28 -71.33 -0.63
C GLU A 265 -56.56 -72.50 -1.59
N LEU A 266 -55.90 -72.52 -2.76
CA LEU A 266 -55.92 -73.65 -3.69
C LEU A 266 -55.18 -74.88 -3.12
N ALA A 267 -54.13 -74.68 -2.34
CA ALA A 267 -53.41 -75.75 -1.65
C ALA A 267 -54.23 -76.31 -0.47
N GLU A 268 -54.94 -75.47 0.27
CA GLU A 268 -55.85 -75.85 1.36
C GLU A 268 -57.05 -76.64 0.84
N THR A 269 -57.68 -76.20 -0.26
CA THR A 269 -58.77 -76.96 -0.90
C THR A 269 -58.30 -78.29 -1.52
N LYS A 270 -57.04 -78.37 -1.97
CA LYS A 270 -56.41 -79.64 -2.37
C LYS A 270 -56.08 -80.51 -1.16
N ALA A 271 -55.66 -79.92 -0.04
CA ALA A 271 -55.39 -80.61 1.21
C ALA A 271 -56.67 -81.17 1.84
N GLU A 272 -57.79 -80.44 1.82
CA GLU A 272 -59.11 -80.91 2.26
C GLU A 272 -59.59 -82.12 1.42
N LYS A 273 -59.40 -82.06 0.09
CA LYS A 273 -59.68 -83.21 -0.80
C LYS A 273 -58.76 -84.39 -0.54
N ALA A 274 -57.49 -84.13 -0.20
CA ALA A 274 -56.53 -85.17 0.18
C ALA A 274 -56.84 -85.74 1.58
N GLU A 275 -57.42 -84.96 2.49
CA GLU A 275 -57.83 -85.39 3.83
C GLU A 275 -59.10 -86.24 3.78
N LEU A 276 -60.05 -85.92 2.90
CA LEU A 276 -61.20 -86.77 2.57
C LEU A 276 -60.77 -88.10 1.92
N ALA A 277 -59.70 -88.07 1.10
CA ALA A 277 -59.08 -89.28 0.56
C ALA A 277 -58.31 -90.08 1.63
N LYS A 278 -57.68 -89.41 2.60
CA LYS A 278 -57.02 -90.04 3.76
C LYS A 278 -58.03 -90.67 4.73
N GLN A 279 -59.19 -90.07 5.01
CA GLN A 279 -60.24 -90.72 5.81
C GLN A 279 -60.77 -92.00 5.15
N ASN A 280 -60.87 -92.03 3.81
CA ASN A 280 -61.23 -93.24 3.06
C ASN A 280 -60.10 -94.29 3.01
N ALA A 281 -58.83 -93.86 3.03
CA ALA A 281 -57.66 -94.75 3.08
C ALA A 281 -57.37 -95.27 4.50
N GLN A 282 -57.71 -94.51 5.55
CA GLN A 282 -57.47 -94.85 6.96
C GLN A 282 -58.42 -95.95 7.46
N ARG A 283 -59.61 -96.07 6.83
CA ARG A 283 -60.51 -97.22 6.96
C ARG A 283 -59.99 -98.50 6.27
N ASN A 284 -59.02 -98.39 5.35
CA ASN A 284 -58.34 -99.52 4.71
C ASN A 284 -56.99 -99.86 5.35
N LEU A 285 -56.36 -98.94 6.08
CA LEU A 285 -55.05 -99.11 6.72
C LEU A 285 -55.13 -99.73 8.14
N GLU A 286 -56.29 -99.61 8.82
CA GLU A 286 -56.58 -100.33 10.09
C GLU A 286 -56.57 -101.87 9.93
N LEU A 287 -56.62 -102.39 8.69
CA LEU A 287 -56.47 -103.81 8.35
C LEU A 287 -55.01 -104.25 8.10
N GLU A 288 -54.07 -103.31 7.93
CA GLU A 288 -52.66 -103.61 7.57
C GLU A 288 -51.67 -103.32 8.71
N GLN A 289 -52.08 -102.50 9.68
CA GLN A 289 -51.31 -102.17 10.90
C GLN A 289 -51.24 -103.31 11.93
N GLU A 290 -51.93 -104.43 11.70
CA GLU A 290 -51.74 -105.68 12.45
C GLU A 290 -50.43 -106.42 12.07
N ARG A 291 -49.75 -106.06 10.96
CA ARG A 291 -48.64 -106.86 10.40
C ARG A 291 -47.20 -106.35 10.54
N SER A 292 -46.90 -105.07 10.73
CA SER A 292 -45.49 -104.59 10.78
C SER A 292 -45.02 -104.04 12.13
N LYS A 293 -45.74 -104.39 13.21
CA LYS A 293 -45.31 -104.24 14.62
C LYS A 293 -44.11 -105.13 15.00
N ARG A 294 -43.28 -105.55 14.04
CA ARG A 294 -42.15 -106.47 14.21
C ARG A 294 -40.80 -105.98 13.67
N GLU A 295 -40.67 -104.76 13.15
CA GLU A 295 -39.41 -104.31 12.51
C GLU A 295 -38.85 -102.99 13.07
N HIS A 296 -38.87 -102.82 14.40
CA HIS A 296 -38.36 -101.60 15.06
C HIS A 296 -37.10 -101.80 15.93
N GLU A 297 -36.32 -102.87 15.80
CA GLU A 297 -35.26 -103.15 16.78
C GLU A 297 -33.84 -103.35 16.23
N LEU A 298 -33.47 -102.79 15.07
CA LEU A 298 -32.14 -103.06 14.50
C LEU A 298 -31.52 -101.95 13.63
N ALA A 299 -31.19 -100.76 14.16
CA ALA A 299 -30.27 -99.85 13.45
C ALA A 299 -29.64 -98.67 14.25
N GLU A 300 -29.73 -98.64 15.58
CA GLU A 300 -29.26 -97.48 16.38
C GLU A 300 -27.83 -97.59 16.96
N GLU A 301 -27.00 -98.50 16.45
CA GLU A 301 -25.73 -98.87 17.12
C GLU A 301 -24.44 -98.66 16.29
N LYS A 302 -24.36 -97.65 15.39
CA LYS A 302 -23.18 -97.62 14.49
C LYS A 302 -22.54 -96.33 14.02
N ARG A 303 -22.64 -95.17 14.70
CA ARG A 303 -21.76 -94.04 14.30
C ARG A 303 -21.49 -92.94 15.33
N GLN A 304 -21.17 -93.33 16.56
CA GLN A 304 -20.48 -92.49 17.55
C GLN A 304 -18.96 -92.75 17.63
N ARG A 305 -18.27 -93.08 16.52
CA ARG A 305 -16.84 -93.43 16.53
C ARG A 305 -16.03 -92.82 15.40
N GLU A 306 -16.13 -91.52 15.18
CA GLU A 306 -15.21 -90.72 14.36
C GLU A 306 -15.22 -89.30 14.94
N LEU A 307 -14.15 -88.62 15.34
CA LEU A 307 -12.73 -88.83 15.14
C LEU A 307 -11.97 -87.89 16.09
N ALA A 308 -11.29 -88.47 17.07
CA ALA A 308 -10.40 -87.82 18.03
C ALA A 308 -8.96 -87.73 17.48
N VAL A 309 -8.73 -86.97 16.39
CA VAL A 309 -7.42 -86.97 15.66
C VAL A 309 -6.79 -85.58 15.47
N ALA A 310 -7.19 -84.55 16.22
CA ALA A 310 -6.70 -83.17 15.97
C ALA A 310 -5.75 -82.58 17.05
N ASP A 311 -5.14 -83.39 17.91
CA ASP A 311 -4.51 -82.88 19.15
C ASP A 311 -2.98 -82.82 19.17
N GLU A 312 -2.29 -83.05 18.05
CA GLU A 312 -0.81 -83.09 18.02
C GLU A 312 -0.13 -82.10 17.06
N LYS A 313 -0.89 -81.16 16.48
CA LYS A 313 -0.33 -80.04 15.69
C LYS A 313 -0.25 -78.73 16.47
N ARG A 314 -0.73 -78.70 17.71
CA ARG A 314 -1.00 -77.47 18.46
C ARG A 314 0.15 -76.98 19.35
N LYS A 315 1.24 -77.75 19.52
CA LYS A 315 2.30 -77.44 20.50
C LYS A 315 3.54 -76.71 19.95
N SER A 316 3.69 -76.60 18.62
CA SER A 316 4.87 -75.96 18.01
C SER A 316 4.68 -74.47 17.73
N ASP A 317 3.44 -74.01 17.52
CA ASP A 317 3.16 -72.62 17.10
C ASP A 317 3.04 -71.63 18.28
N LEU A 318 3.16 -72.13 19.52
CA LEU A 318 2.89 -71.36 20.75
C LEU A 318 4.08 -70.54 21.26
N ALA A 319 5.33 -70.86 20.89
CA ALA A 319 6.51 -70.20 21.45
C ALA A 319 6.94 -68.91 20.72
N ILE A 320 6.58 -68.74 19.44
CA ILE A 320 6.93 -67.54 18.65
C ILE A 320 5.83 -66.45 18.76
N ALA A 321 4.62 -66.83 19.16
CA ALA A 321 3.49 -65.92 19.35
C ALA A 321 3.55 -65.12 20.66
N GLU A 322 4.32 -65.58 21.66
CA GLU A 322 4.29 -65.04 23.03
C GLU A 322 5.12 -63.75 23.19
N GLU A 323 6.23 -63.62 22.45
CA GLU A 323 7.11 -62.44 22.49
C GLU A 323 6.50 -61.23 21.73
N LYS A 324 5.76 -61.49 20.66
CA LYS A 324 4.99 -60.45 19.94
C LYS A 324 3.77 -59.98 20.73
N ARG A 325 3.16 -60.88 21.51
CA ARG A 325 2.01 -60.57 22.38
C ARG A 325 2.33 -59.59 23.49
N LEU A 326 3.55 -59.61 24.04
CA LEU A 326 3.96 -58.73 25.15
C LEU A 326 4.21 -57.28 24.71
N SER A 327 4.69 -57.06 23.47
CA SER A 327 4.82 -55.72 22.89
C SER A 327 3.46 -55.15 22.46
N ASP A 328 2.60 -55.99 21.88
CA ASP A 328 1.26 -55.58 21.46
C ASP A 328 0.33 -55.34 22.67
N LEU A 329 0.53 -56.04 23.81
CA LEU A 329 -0.21 -55.80 25.06
C LEU A 329 0.09 -54.42 25.66
N ALA A 330 1.35 -53.97 25.65
CA ALA A 330 1.74 -52.69 26.25
C ALA A 330 1.15 -51.50 25.48
N ILE A 331 1.12 -51.58 24.15
CA ILE A 331 0.50 -50.56 23.29
C ILE A 331 -1.04 -50.61 23.42
N ALA A 332 -1.62 -51.81 23.51
CA ALA A 332 -3.05 -51.99 23.72
C ALA A 332 -3.52 -51.53 25.10
N GLU A 333 -2.72 -51.71 26.17
CA GLU A 333 -3.03 -51.22 27.51
C GLU A 333 -2.96 -49.69 27.59
N GLU A 334 -2.01 -49.05 26.91
CA GLU A 334 -1.94 -47.58 26.85
C GLU A 334 -3.08 -46.99 26.00
N GLN A 335 -3.45 -47.64 24.89
CA GLN A 335 -4.64 -47.29 24.12
C GLN A 335 -5.93 -47.51 24.91
N ALA A 336 -6.07 -48.62 25.62
CA ALA A 336 -7.22 -48.91 26.46
C ALA A 336 -7.34 -47.94 27.64
N ARG A 337 -6.22 -47.48 28.23
CA ARG A 337 -6.25 -46.41 29.24
C ARG A 337 -6.73 -45.09 28.67
N ARG A 338 -6.22 -44.66 27.50
CA ARG A 338 -6.68 -43.43 26.84
C ARG A 338 -8.13 -43.52 26.38
N GLU A 339 -8.57 -44.67 25.88
CA GLU A 339 -9.97 -44.92 25.53
C GLU A 339 -10.86 -44.96 26.76
N SER A 340 -10.40 -45.53 27.88
CA SER A 340 -11.11 -45.52 29.16
C SER A 340 -11.23 -44.10 29.73
N GLU A 341 -10.16 -43.30 29.70
CA GLU A 341 -10.18 -41.90 30.14
C GLU A 341 -11.07 -41.02 29.24
N LEU A 342 -11.04 -41.26 27.92
CA LEU A 342 -11.94 -40.59 26.98
C LEU A 342 -13.39 -41.03 27.16
N ALA A 343 -13.64 -42.31 27.43
CA ALA A 343 -14.96 -42.83 27.73
C ALA A 343 -15.48 -42.33 29.09
N GLU A 344 -14.60 -42.16 30.07
CA GLU A 344 -14.93 -41.58 31.37
C GLU A 344 -15.22 -40.08 31.26
N GLN A 345 -14.43 -39.32 30.50
CA GLN A 345 -14.75 -37.93 30.18
C GLN A 345 -16.06 -37.79 29.40
N LYS A 346 -16.31 -38.71 28.46
CA LYS A 346 -17.56 -38.73 27.70
C LYS A 346 -18.74 -39.05 28.62
N ARG A 347 -18.60 -40.04 29.52
CA ARG A 347 -19.60 -40.34 30.55
C ARG A 347 -19.84 -39.16 31.49
N LEU A 348 -18.80 -38.43 31.89
CA LEU A 348 -18.95 -37.25 32.75
C LEU A 348 -19.65 -36.09 32.03
N ARG A 349 -19.40 -35.92 30.72
CA ARG A 349 -20.15 -34.96 29.90
C ARG A 349 -21.59 -35.38 29.70
N ASP A 350 -21.81 -36.63 29.34
CA ASP A 350 -23.16 -37.19 29.16
C ASP A 350 -23.97 -37.13 30.47
N LEU A 351 -23.30 -37.33 31.62
CA LEU A 351 -23.90 -37.18 32.95
C LEU A 351 -24.21 -35.72 33.27
N ALA A 352 -23.30 -34.78 32.99
CA ALA A 352 -23.55 -33.35 33.19
C ALA A 352 -24.67 -32.82 32.27
N GLU A 353 -24.76 -33.32 31.05
CA GLU A 353 -25.83 -32.99 30.12
C GLU A 353 -27.16 -33.64 30.55
N ALA A 354 -27.12 -34.86 31.10
CA ALA A 354 -28.29 -35.51 31.70
C ALA A 354 -28.79 -34.78 32.95
N GLU A 355 -27.89 -34.33 33.84
CA GLU A 355 -28.22 -33.53 35.02
C GLU A 355 -28.80 -32.17 34.63
N ALA A 356 -28.26 -31.52 33.58
CA ALA A 356 -28.82 -30.28 33.05
C ALA A 356 -30.24 -30.49 32.48
N ARG A 357 -30.47 -31.58 31.74
CA ARG A 357 -31.81 -31.96 31.25
C ARG A 357 -32.75 -32.33 32.39
N GLU A 358 -32.26 -32.99 33.43
CA GLU A 358 -33.06 -33.32 34.61
C GLU A 358 -33.48 -32.05 35.35
N GLN A 359 -32.57 -31.07 35.48
CA GLN A 359 -32.89 -29.77 36.06
C GLN A 359 -33.92 -29.01 35.22
N GLU A 360 -33.77 -29.01 33.89
CA GLU A 360 -34.76 -28.41 32.97
C GLU A 360 -36.13 -29.11 33.08
N LEU A 361 -36.15 -30.44 33.24
CA LEU A 361 -37.38 -31.21 33.47
C LEU A 361 -38.00 -30.93 34.84
N ILE A 362 -37.19 -30.67 35.87
CA ILE A 362 -37.66 -30.25 37.20
C ILE A 362 -38.29 -28.86 37.09
N ASP A 363 -37.63 -27.92 36.42
CA ASP A 363 -38.12 -26.55 36.25
C ASP A 363 -39.41 -26.53 35.42
N ASN A 364 -39.46 -27.30 34.33
CA ASN A 364 -40.67 -27.48 33.53
C ASN A 364 -41.79 -28.16 34.34
N ASN A 365 -41.48 -29.15 35.18
CA ASN A 365 -42.48 -29.73 36.09
C ASN A 365 -42.98 -28.73 37.13
N GLN A 366 -42.14 -27.84 37.66
CA GLN A 366 -42.57 -26.79 38.58
C GLN A 366 -43.49 -25.78 37.89
N ILE A 367 -43.18 -25.38 36.65
CA ILE A 367 -44.03 -24.52 35.84
C ILE A 367 -45.37 -25.21 35.56
N LEU A 368 -45.35 -26.48 35.16
CA LEU A 368 -46.56 -27.27 34.93
C LEU A 368 -47.39 -27.43 36.21
N GLN A 369 -46.76 -27.69 37.36
CA GLN A 369 -47.46 -27.74 38.65
C GLN A 369 -48.09 -26.40 39.01
N SER A 370 -47.42 -25.28 38.75
CA SER A 370 -47.98 -23.94 38.96
C SER A 370 -49.19 -23.70 38.05
N GLN A 371 -49.08 -24.06 36.77
CA GLN A 371 -50.18 -23.96 35.81
C GLN A 371 -51.36 -24.87 36.18
N LEU A 372 -51.10 -26.10 36.60
CA LEU A 372 -52.11 -27.05 37.09
C LEU A 372 -52.81 -26.51 38.33
N THR A 373 -52.05 -25.95 39.28
CA THR A 373 -52.60 -25.34 40.49
C THR A 373 -53.50 -24.16 40.15
N GLN A 374 -53.07 -23.29 39.24
CA GLN A 374 -53.89 -22.18 38.75
C GLN A 374 -55.17 -22.69 38.09
N ARG A 375 -55.09 -23.76 37.29
CA ARG A 375 -56.25 -24.34 36.62
C ARG A 375 -57.20 -25.05 37.59
N ILE A 376 -56.67 -25.72 38.61
CA ILE A 376 -57.45 -26.30 39.72
C ILE A 376 -58.20 -25.19 40.47
N ASN A 377 -57.55 -24.07 40.76
CA ASN A 377 -58.18 -22.93 41.42
C ASN A 377 -59.30 -22.31 40.56
N GLU A 378 -59.10 -22.16 39.25
CA GLU A 378 -60.16 -21.73 38.32
C GLU A 378 -61.33 -22.73 38.29
N LEU A 379 -61.04 -24.03 38.22
CA LEU A 379 -62.08 -25.06 38.21
C LEU A 379 -62.84 -25.13 39.53
N GLN A 380 -62.17 -24.94 40.67
CA GLN A 380 -62.83 -24.82 41.98
C GLN A 380 -63.72 -23.58 42.06
N LEU A 381 -63.27 -22.44 41.50
CA LEU A 381 -64.09 -21.23 41.45
C LEU A 381 -65.36 -21.45 40.60
N LEU A 382 -65.21 -22.09 39.43
CA LEU A 382 -66.34 -22.45 38.57
C LEU A 382 -67.26 -23.48 39.23
N GLN A 383 -66.72 -24.43 39.98
CA GLN A 383 -67.51 -25.41 40.71
C GLN A 383 -68.29 -24.76 41.85
N ASN A 384 -67.68 -23.84 42.61
CA ASN A 384 -68.37 -23.06 43.63
C ASN A 384 -69.50 -22.20 43.03
N GLN A 385 -69.29 -21.61 41.85
CA GLN A 385 -70.34 -20.90 41.13
C GLN A 385 -71.51 -21.82 40.76
N ARG A 386 -71.22 -23.00 40.20
CA ARG A 386 -72.26 -24.00 39.88
C ARG A 386 -72.98 -24.53 41.11
N ASP A 387 -72.29 -24.75 42.21
CA ASP A 387 -72.89 -25.19 43.46
C ASP A 387 -73.77 -24.09 44.08
N ASN A 388 -73.38 -22.82 43.95
CA ASN A 388 -74.23 -21.69 44.33
C ASN A 388 -75.50 -21.62 43.47
N GLU A 389 -75.38 -21.73 42.14
CA GLU A 389 -76.52 -21.80 41.23
C GLU A 389 -77.42 -23.01 41.54
N ARG A 390 -76.83 -24.17 41.81
CA ARG A 390 -77.55 -25.38 42.20
C ARG A 390 -78.29 -25.19 43.52
N ASN A 391 -77.68 -24.52 44.50
CA ASN A 391 -78.31 -24.22 45.78
C ASN A 391 -79.47 -23.23 45.63
N GLU A 392 -79.36 -22.24 44.74
CA GLU A 392 -80.47 -21.36 44.38
C GLU A 392 -81.61 -22.14 43.72
N LEU A 393 -81.30 -22.98 42.73
CA LEU A 393 -82.29 -23.85 42.09
C LEU A 393 -82.93 -24.83 43.07
N MET A 394 -82.18 -25.32 44.06
CA MET A 394 -82.71 -26.19 45.11
C MET A 394 -83.65 -25.44 46.04
N ARG A 395 -83.33 -24.19 46.41
CA ARG A 395 -84.25 -23.32 47.15
C ARG A 395 -85.53 -23.05 46.37
N ASP A 396 -85.41 -22.79 45.07
CA ASP A 396 -86.57 -22.60 44.19
C ASP A 396 -87.42 -23.88 44.08
N ALA A 397 -86.77 -25.04 43.98
CA ALA A 397 -87.45 -26.33 43.99
C ALA A 397 -88.17 -26.61 45.32
N ASP A 398 -87.55 -26.28 46.46
CA ASP A 398 -88.17 -26.42 47.78
C ASP A 398 -89.32 -25.43 47.98
N ASN A 399 -89.20 -24.20 47.47
CA ASN A 399 -90.29 -23.23 47.43
C ASN A 399 -91.47 -23.76 46.61
N LEU A 400 -91.20 -24.32 45.43
CA LEU A 400 -92.22 -24.95 44.58
C LEU A 400 -92.83 -26.18 45.26
N ARG A 401 -92.04 -26.97 45.99
CA ARG A 401 -92.51 -28.14 46.75
C ARG A 401 -93.41 -27.74 47.91
N SER A 402 -93.07 -26.65 48.62
CA SER A 402 -93.91 -26.05 49.67
C SER A 402 -95.23 -25.54 49.08
N LEU A 403 -95.19 -24.85 47.94
CA LEU A 403 -96.38 -24.41 47.20
C LEU A 403 -97.25 -25.60 46.79
N ASN A 404 -96.63 -26.67 46.28
CA ASN A 404 -97.32 -27.88 45.86
C ASN A 404 -97.94 -28.62 47.05
N ASN A 405 -97.25 -28.71 48.19
CA ASN A 405 -97.81 -29.25 49.42
C ASN A 405 -99.00 -28.43 49.94
N ARG A 406 -98.95 -27.11 49.81
CA ARG A 406 -100.05 -26.20 50.15
C ARG A 406 -101.27 -26.43 49.25
N LEU A 407 -101.04 -26.53 47.94
CA LEU A 407 -102.04 -26.93 46.95
C LEU A 407 -102.61 -28.33 47.24
N LYS A 408 -101.79 -29.28 47.66
CA LYS A 408 -102.22 -30.64 48.01
C LYS A 408 -103.07 -30.66 49.28
N GLN A 409 -102.80 -29.79 50.25
CA GLN A 409 -103.66 -29.59 51.41
C GLN A 409 -104.97 -28.88 51.06
N GLU A 410 -104.96 -27.91 50.13
CA GLU A 410 -106.20 -27.34 49.58
C GLU A 410 -107.03 -28.39 48.84
N ILE A 411 -106.39 -29.26 48.05
CA ILE A 411 -107.05 -30.40 47.39
C ILE A 411 -107.62 -31.37 48.43
N LEU A 412 -106.92 -31.65 49.54
CA LEU A 412 -107.45 -32.50 50.62
C LEU A 412 -108.63 -31.85 51.35
N ARG A 413 -108.59 -30.54 51.62
CA ARG A 413 -109.72 -29.78 52.17
C ARG A 413 -110.92 -29.75 51.23
N LEU A 414 -110.68 -29.60 49.92
CA LEU A 414 -111.71 -29.71 48.90
C LEU A 414 -112.29 -31.13 48.83
N ARG A 415 -111.46 -32.16 49.04
CA ARG A 415 -111.88 -33.57 49.07
C ARG A 415 -112.72 -33.91 50.31
N GLU A 416 -112.39 -33.37 51.48
CA GLU A 416 -113.23 -33.46 52.70
C GLU A 416 -114.56 -32.71 52.52
N SER A 417 -114.55 -31.56 51.87
CA SER A 417 -115.79 -30.83 51.50
C SER A 417 -116.66 -31.62 50.52
N ILE A 418 -116.06 -32.41 49.62
CA ILE A 418 -116.79 -33.28 48.67
C ILE A 418 -117.36 -34.53 49.36
N GLN A 419 -116.77 -35.00 50.46
CA GLN A 419 -117.24 -36.21 51.16
C GLN A 419 -118.49 -35.98 52.03
N ASN A 420 -118.86 -34.72 52.31
CA ASN A 420 -119.93 -34.34 53.22
C ASN A 420 -121.21 -33.78 52.56
N LEU A 421 -121.48 -34.13 51.31
CA LEU A 421 -122.74 -33.75 50.65
C LEU A 421 -123.47 -34.97 50.03
N PRO A 422 -124.59 -35.41 50.62
CA PRO A 422 -125.56 -36.26 49.96
C PRO A 422 -126.76 -35.46 49.42
N LYS A 423 -126.96 -35.62 48.10
CA LYS A 423 -128.23 -35.76 47.35
C LYS A 423 -129.26 -34.62 47.39
N ASN A 424 -129.44 -33.94 46.26
CA ASN A 424 -130.65 -34.21 45.46
C ASN A 424 -130.55 -33.72 44.00
N ILE A 425 -130.99 -34.60 43.13
CA ILE A 425 -130.88 -34.62 41.66
C ILE A 425 -131.95 -33.71 41.05
N ASP A 426 -131.52 -32.73 40.24
CA ASP A 426 -132.15 -32.36 38.94
C ASP A 426 -131.55 -31.08 38.29
N SER A 427 -130.66 -30.36 38.99
CA SER A 427 -129.88 -29.24 38.42
C SER A 427 -128.47 -29.63 37.94
N GLU A 428 -128.08 -30.90 38.18
CA GLU A 428 -126.70 -31.41 38.13
C GLU A 428 -126.21 -31.68 36.70
N LEU A 429 -127.04 -32.17 35.79
CA LEU A 429 -126.63 -32.40 34.39
C LEU A 429 -126.31 -31.11 33.61
N LYS A 430 -126.93 -29.99 33.99
CA LYS A 430 -126.68 -28.68 33.36
C LYS A 430 -125.42 -28.02 33.90
N THR A 431 -125.13 -28.21 35.19
CA THR A 431 -123.90 -27.75 35.83
C THR A 431 -122.71 -28.65 35.53
N GLU A 432 -122.91 -29.95 35.29
CA GLU A 432 -121.85 -30.88 34.91
C GLU A 432 -121.43 -30.68 33.44
N LEU A 433 -122.35 -30.31 32.55
CA LEU A 433 -122.02 -29.87 31.18
C LEU A 433 -121.28 -28.52 31.17
N GLU A 434 -121.70 -27.56 31.99
CA GLU A 434 -120.98 -26.29 32.21
C GLU A 434 -119.60 -26.51 32.84
N ASN A 435 -119.49 -27.40 33.83
CA ASN A 435 -118.21 -27.75 34.46
C ASN A 435 -117.29 -28.52 33.50
N THR A 436 -117.83 -29.39 32.63
CA THR A 436 -117.03 -30.08 31.61
C THR A 436 -116.58 -29.12 30.51
N LYS A 437 -117.40 -28.13 30.13
CA LYS A 437 -116.99 -27.02 29.26
C LYS A 437 -115.90 -26.17 29.92
N LEU A 438 -116.08 -25.78 31.17
CA LEU A 438 -115.11 -24.99 31.92
C LEU A 438 -113.79 -25.76 32.11
N GLN A 439 -113.86 -27.07 32.34
CA GLN A 439 -112.69 -27.94 32.47
C GLN A 439 -112.00 -28.19 31.12
N SER A 440 -112.77 -28.29 30.03
CA SER A 440 -112.25 -28.29 28.66
C SER A 440 -111.55 -26.98 28.32
N GLU A 441 -112.13 -25.84 28.70
CA GLU A 441 -111.51 -24.51 28.54
C GLU A 441 -110.26 -24.34 29.40
N GLN A 442 -110.26 -24.86 30.64
CA GLN A 442 -109.06 -24.89 31.50
C GLN A 442 -107.98 -25.81 30.93
N ASN A 443 -108.35 -26.95 30.35
CA ASN A 443 -107.40 -27.84 29.70
C ASN A 443 -106.84 -27.23 28.41
N LEU A 444 -107.66 -26.50 27.66
CA LEU A 444 -107.22 -25.73 26.50
C LEU A 444 -106.28 -24.58 26.92
N ALA A 445 -106.58 -23.89 28.04
CA ALA A 445 -105.71 -22.88 28.62
C ALA A 445 -104.38 -23.47 29.08
N LYS A 446 -104.38 -24.64 29.74
CA LYS A 446 -103.15 -25.37 30.12
C LYS A 446 -102.38 -25.86 28.90
N LYS A 447 -103.05 -26.35 27.86
CA LYS A 447 -102.40 -26.72 26.60
C LYS A 447 -101.70 -25.51 25.97
N LYS A 448 -102.36 -24.34 25.95
CA LYS A 448 -101.73 -23.08 25.51
C LYS A 448 -100.55 -22.68 26.39
N GLN A 449 -100.63 -22.86 27.71
CA GLN A 449 -99.50 -22.63 28.61
C GLN A 449 -98.33 -23.59 28.35
N TYR A 450 -98.59 -24.86 28.08
CA TYR A 450 -97.55 -25.81 27.70
C TYR A 450 -96.94 -25.51 26.34
N GLU A 451 -97.74 -25.10 25.36
CA GLU A 451 -97.25 -24.64 24.06
C GLU A 451 -96.34 -23.41 24.22
N GLN A 452 -96.72 -22.44 25.05
CA GLN A 452 -95.87 -21.29 25.40
C GLN A 452 -94.59 -21.71 26.11
N HIS A 453 -94.65 -22.69 27.01
CA HIS A 453 -93.48 -23.19 27.71
C HIS A 453 -92.50 -23.93 26.78
N ILE A 454 -93.02 -24.77 25.87
CA ILE A 454 -92.24 -25.45 24.84
C ILE A 454 -91.60 -24.42 23.90
N GLN A 455 -92.32 -23.36 23.52
CA GLN A 455 -91.74 -22.26 22.74
C GLN A 455 -90.59 -21.57 23.48
N LYS A 456 -90.74 -21.31 24.79
CA LYS A 456 -89.69 -20.70 25.62
C LYS A 456 -88.46 -21.61 25.75
N LEU A 457 -88.66 -22.92 25.93
CA LEU A 457 -87.58 -23.92 25.94
C LEU A 457 -86.86 -24.00 24.60
N ASN A 458 -87.59 -23.98 23.48
CA ASN A 458 -86.98 -23.97 22.15
C ASN A 458 -86.15 -22.70 21.91
N GLN A 459 -86.61 -21.54 22.39
CA GLN A 459 -85.81 -20.30 22.34
C GLN A 459 -84.54 -20.41 23.19
N GLN A 460 -84.61 -21.01 24.38
CA GLN A 460 -83.43 -21.23 25.23
C GLN A 460 -82.44 -22.19 24.56
N LEU A 461 -82.92 -23.29 23.98
CA LEU A 461 -82.09 -24.25 23.25
C LEU A 461 -81.37 -23.59 22.07
N GLN A 462 -82.08 -22.75 21.31
CA GLN A 462 -81.46 -21.96 20.23
C GLN A 462 -80.42 -20.96 20.77
N SER A 463 -80.62 -20.39 21.95
CA SER A 463 -79.61 -19.51 22.56
C SER A 463 -78.36 -20.27 22.99
N VAL A 464 -78.52 -21.49 23.51
CA VAL A 464 -77.41 -22.35 23.92
C VAL A 464 -76.64 -22.84 22.69
N GLN A 465 -77.33 -23.25 21.62
CA GLN A 465 -76.70 -23.62 20.35
C GLN A 465 -75.90 -22.45 19.75
N ARG A 466 -76.43 -21.22 19.81
CA ARG A 466 -75.67 -20.03 19.37
C ARG A 466 -74.41 -19.80 20.20
N LYS A 467 -74.50 -19.87 21.53
CA LYS A 467 -73.33 -19.73 22.40
C LYS A 467 -72.28 -20.82 22.16
N GLN A 468 -72.73 -22.05 21.86
CA GLN A 468 -71.82 -23.14 21.52
C GLN A 468 -71.08 -22.90 20.20
N LEU A 469 -71.79 -22.37 19.19
CA LEU A 469 -71.17 -22.00 17.92
C LEU A 469 -70.15 -20.86 18.11
N GLU A 470 -70.52 -19.81 18.85
CA GLU A 470 -69.61 -18.70 19.18
C GLU A 470 -68.36 -19.18 19.96
N ALA A 471 -68.51 -20.14 20.88
CA ALA A 471 -67.40 -20.72 21.62
C ALA A 471 -66.46 -21.53 20.71
N ASN A 472 -67.02 -22.29 19.76
CA ASN A 472 -66.24 -23.05 18.78
C ASN A 472 -65.47 -22.12 17.83
N GLU A 473 -66.12 -21.06 17.32
CA GLU A 473 -65.46 -20.04 16.49
C GLU A 473 -64.32 -19.35 17.24
N LEU A 474 -64.53 -19.02 18.53
CA LEU A 474 -63.48 -18.44 19.37
C LEU A 474 -62.33 -19.42 19.61
N GLN A 475 -62.60 -20.72 19.70
CA GLN A 475 -61.58 -21.75 19.84
C GLN A 475 -60.75 -21.87 18.55
N GLU A 476 -61.38 -21.93 17.38
CA GLU A 476 -60.67 -21.95 16.09
C GLU A 476 -59.76 -20.73 15.92
N GLN A 477 -60.23 -19.53 16.32
CA GLN A 477 -59.40 -18.32 16.29
C GLN A 477 -58.19 -18.40 17.22
N LYS A 478 -58.33 -19.04 18.40
CA LYS A 478 -57.20 -19.23 19.32
C LYS A 478 -56.19 -20.24 18.77
N GLU A 479 -56.67 -21.32 18.16
CA GLU A 479 -55.81 -22.33 17.53
C GLU A 479 -55.02 -21.73 16.36
N SER A 480 -55.66 -20.89 15.53
CA SER A 480 -54.98 -20.17 14.46
C SER A 480 -53.90 -19.21 14.99
N LYS A 481 -54.17 -18.45 16.05
CA LYS A 481 -53.16 -17.59 16.69
C LYS A 481 -52.01 -18.37 17.31
N LEU A 482 -52.29 -19.56 17.87
CA LEU A 482 -51.27 -20.42 18.43
C LEU A 482 -50.32 -20.93 17.33
N GLN A 483 -50.86 -21.31 16.17
CA GLN A 483 -50.05 -21.70 15.02
C GLN A 483 -49.18 -20.54 14.50
N GLU A 484 -49.74 -19.34 14.40
CA GLU A 484 -48.97 -18.15 13.99
C GLU A 484 -47.82 -17.85 14.96
N LEU A 485 -48.06 -17.95 16.28
CA LEU A 485 -47.02 -17.79 17.29
C LEU A 485 -45.94 -18.87 17.21
N GLN A 486 -46.32 -20.12 16.93
CA GLN A 486 -45.35 -21.21 16.73
C GLN A 486 -44.46 -20.97 15.51
N GLU A 487 -45.04 -20.47 14.41
CA GLU A 487 -44.27 -20.12 13.21
C GLU A 487 -43.31 -18.95 13.48
N GLN A 488 -43.74 -17.95 14.26
CA GLN A 488 -42.88 -16.84 14.68
C GLN A 488 -41.72 -17.30 15.59
N ILE A 489 -41.99 -18.20 16.53
CA ILE A 489 -40.95 -18.81 17.38
C ILE A 489 -39.94 -19.54 16.50
N HIS A 490 -40.39 -20.40 15.59
CA HIS A 490 -39.50 -21.14 14.71
C HIS A 490 -38.62 -20.24 13.83
N ASN A 491 -39.19 -19.16 13.29
CA ASN A 491 -38.43 -18.17 12.52
C ASN A 491 -37.39 -17.45 13.39
N THR A 492 -37.75 -17.13 14.63
CA THR A 492 -36.84 -16.45 15.57
C THR A 492 -35.70 -17.38 16.00
N GLU A 493 -35.96 -18.66 16.23
CA GLU A 493 -34.94 -19.68 16.52
C GLU A 493 -33.97 -19.84 15.36
N SER A 494 -34.48 -19.86 14.13
CA SER A 494 -33.65 -19.90 12.91
C SER A 494 -32.73 -18.68 12.82
N GLN A 495 -33.26 -17.47 13.07
CA GLN A 495 -32.45 -16.24 13.12
C GLN A 495 -31.39 -16.27 14.22
N LEU A 496 -31.72 -16.83 15.39
CA LEU A 496 -30.77 -16.99 16.49
C LEU A 496 -29.61 -17.91 16.11
N ALA A 497 -29.89 -19.04 15.45
CA ALA A 497 -28.88 -19.96 14.97
C ALA A 497 -27.94 -19.30 13.92
N ASP A 498 -28.50 -18.52 13.00
CA ASP A 498 -27.71 -17.75 12.03
C ASP A 498 -26.81 -16.71 12.73
N LEU A 499 -27.31 -16.04 13.77
CA LEU A 499 -26.52 -15.09 14.55
C LEU A 499 -25.38 -15.76 15.32
N GLN A 500 -25.62 -16.93 15.92
CA GLN A 500 -24.59 -17.71 16.61
C GLN A 500 -23.48 -18.15 15.65
N ASN A 501 -23.83 -18.61 14.45
CA ASN A 501 -22.86 -18.96 13.42
C ASN A 501 -22.05 -17.73 12.97
N ASN A 502 -22.68 -16.56 12.86
CA ASN A 502 -21.97 -15.32 12.57
C ASN A 502 -21.03 -14.92 13.71
N GLU A 503 -21.44 -15.07 14.97
CA GLU A 503 -20.59 -14.83 16.14
C GLU A 503 -19.33 -15.72 16.11
N GLU A 504 -19.48 -17.02 15.87
CA GLU A 504 -18.34 -17.93 15.70
C GLU A 504 -17.40 -17.49 14.56
N ASN A 505 -17.96 -17.04 13.44
CA ASN A 505 -17.16 -16.52 12.32
C ASN A 505 -16.41 -15.24 12.71
N TYR A 506 -17.02 -14.33 13.47
CA TYR A 506 -16.34 -13.13 13.95
C TYR A 506 -15.23 -13.46 14.94
N GLN A 507 -15.42 -14.43 15.83
CA GLN A 507 -14.38 -14.89 16.76
C GLN A 507 -13.16 -15.47 16.01
N ARG A 508 -13.40 -16.24 14.94
CA ARG A 508 -12.30 -16.72 14.07
C ARG A 508 -11.55 -15.57 13.39
N ILE A 509 -12.28 -14.57 12.89
CA ILE A 509 -11.66 -13.39 12.27
C ILE A 509 -10.80 -12.62 13.28
N ILE A 510 -11.30 -12.43 14.51
CA ILE A 510 -10.53 -11.77 15.59
C ILE A 510 -9.23 -12.53 15.85
N THR A 511 -9.29 -13.86 15.98
CA THR A 511 -8.10 -14.70 16.21
C THR A 511 -7.06 -14.52 15.09
N ILE A 512 -7.50 -14.51 13.82
CA ILE A 512 -6.61 -14.30 12.66
C ILE A 512 -5.99 -12.90 12.68
N LEU A 513 -6.76 -11.87 13.06
CA LEU A 513 -6.27 -10.50 13.13
C LEU A 513 -5.25 -10.32 14.26
N GLU A 514 -5.46 -10.96 15.41
CA GLU A 514 -4.49 -10.97 16.52
C GLU A 514 -3.18 -11.64 16.13
N GLU A 515 -3.25 -12.77 15.40
CA GLU A 515 -2.06 -13.44 14.87
C GLU A 515 -1.29 -12.54 13.88
N GLN A 516 -2.01 -11.89 12.96
CA GLN A 516 -1.40 -10.94 12.01
C GLN A 516 -0.79 -9.72 12.71
N LEU A 517 -1.39 -9.25 13.79
CA LEU A 517 -0.87 -8.14 14.58
C LEU A 517 0.44 -8.54 15.27
N ASN A 518 0.49 -9.75 15.84
CA ASN A 518 1.70 -10.27 16.46
C ASN A 518 2.85 -10.50 15.47
N ASP A 519 2.56 -11.00 14.26
CA ASP A 519 3.56 -11.12 13.19
C ASP A 519 4.11 -9.75 12.76
N LYS A 520 3.23 -8.76 12.59
CA LYS A 520 3.63 -7.38 12.28
C LYS A 520 4.52 -6.77 13.37
N ASN A 521 4.14 -6.93 14.64
CA ASN A 521 4.93 -6.44 15.77
C ASN A 521 6.32 -7.09 15.80
N SER A 522 6.40 -8.40 15.56
CA SER A 522 7.67 -9.13 15.49
C SER A 522 8.56 -8.61 14.36
N ARG A 523 7.96 -8.31 13.20
CA ARG A 523 8.68 -7.74 12.05
C ARG A 523 9.13 -6.30 12.28
N GLU A 524 8.35 -5.50 13.01
CA GLU A 524 8.72 -4.15 13.39
C GLU A 524 9.94 -4.15 14.32
N ILE A 525 9.99 -5.04 15.30
CA ILE A 525 11.15 -5.23 16.19
C ILE A 525 12.40 -5.58 15.39
N GLU A 526 12.30 -6.50 14.41
CA GLU A 526 13.43 -6.87 13.56
C GLU A 526 13.90 -5.69 12.69
N LEU A 527 12.98 -4.91 12.13
CA LEU A 527 13.33 -3.71 11.36
C LEU A 527 13.97 -2.62 12.22
N GLN A 528 13.52 -2.44 13.46
CA GLN A 528 14.15 -1.51 14.40
C GLN A 528 15.60 -1.92 14.69
N LYS A 529 15.85 -3.21 14.90
CA LYS A 529 17.21 -3.74 15.10
C LYS A 529 18.09 -3.52 13.87
N GLN A 530 17.54 -3.69 12.66
CA GLN A 530 18.27 -3.41 11.42
C GLN A 530 18.58 -1.91 11.26
N LEU A 531 17.64 -1.03 11.63
CA LEU A 531 17.86 0.42 11.63
C LEU A 531 18.95 0.83 12.63
N GLU A 532 18.97 0.25 13.83
CA GLU A 532 20.01 0.51 14.83
C GLU A 532 21.40 0.08 14.34
N ASN A 533 21.49 -1.09 13.70
CA ASN A 533 22.74 -1.54 13.07
C ASN A 533 23.19 -0.59 11.95
N LEU A 534 22.28 -0.16 11.09
CA LEU A 534 22.60 0.77 9.99
C LEU A 534 23.02 2.15 10.51
N GLN A 535 22.38 2.64 11.58
CA GLN A 535 22.78 3.89 12.23
C GLN A 535 24.20 3.78 12.79
N THR A 536 24.52 2.66 13.43
CA THR A 536 25.87 2.41 13.96
C THR A 536 26.91 2.40 12.83
N SER A 537 26.66 1.66 11.75
CA SER A 537 27.56 1.66 10.58
C SER A 537 27.68 3.04 9.93
N LEU A 538 26.59 3.83 9.87
CA LEU A 538 26.63 5.18 9.32
C LEU A 538 27.54 6.09 10.16
N SER A 539 27.47 6.02 11.48
CA SER A 539 28.37 6.76 12.38
C SER A 539 29.83 6.36 12.18
N GLU A 540 30.12 5.07 12.03
CA GLU A 540 31.48 4.59 11.72
C GLU A 540 31.99 5.14 10.37
N TYR A 541 31.15 5.18 9.34
CA TYR A 541 31.52 5.75 8.04
C TYR A 541 31.77 7.26 8.13
N GLN A 542 30.98 7.99 8.90
CA GLN A 542 31.17 9.43 9.11
C GLN A 542 32.49 9.72 9.82
N GLU A 543 32.82 8.97 10.88
CA GLU A 543 34.10 9.10 11.58
C GLU A 543 35.29 8.78 10.66
N ARG A 544 35.14 7.75 9.83
CA ARG A 544 36.15 7.41 8.82
C ARG A 544 36.31 8.50 7.77
N GLU A 545 35.23 9.13 7.32
CA GLU A 545 35.27 10.23 6.36
C GLU A 545 35.98 11.45 6.95
N GLU A 546 35.70 11.82 8.20
CA GLU A 546 36.42 12.90 8.88
C GLU A 546 37.92 12.62 9.01
N THR A 547 38.27 11.38 9.34
CA THR A 547 39.68 10.95 9.44
C THR A 547 40.38 11.08 8.09
N LEU A 548 39.72 10.64 7.01
CA LEU A 548 40.25 10.76 5.64
C LEU A 548 40.39 12.22 5.18
N LYS A 549 39.44 13.10 5.55
CA LYS A 549 39.56 14.55 5.27
C LYS A 549 40.78 15.16 5.93
N LYS A 550 41.02 14.86 7.21
CA LYS A 550 42.22 15.31 7.94
C LYS A 550 43.51 14.81 7.27
N LEU A 551 43.55 13.54 6.86
CA LEU A 551 44.70 12.99 6.14
C LEU A 551 44.91 13.64 4.78
N ALA A 552 43.84 13.94 4.05
CA ALA A 552 43.93 14.62 2.75
C ALA A 552 44.42 16.07 2.88
N GLU A 553 43.97 16.80 3.89
CA GLU A 553 44.47 18.14 4.22
C GLU A 553 45.96 18.12 4.58
N GLN A 554 46.37 17.14 5.39
CA GLN A 554 47.78 16.95 5.73
C GLN A 554 48.62 16.64 4.48
N ALA A 555 48.21 15.67 3.66
CA ALA A 555 48.92 15.31 2.43
C ALA A 555 49.01 16.48 1.44
N LYS A 556 47.96 17.31 1.36
CA LYS A 556 47.96 18.53 0.54
C LYS A 556 49.00 19.53 1.05
N SER A 557 49.06 19.76 2.36
CA SER A 557 50.05 20.66 2.95
C SER A 557 51.49 20.19 2.73
N GLU A 558 51.73 18.87 2.81
CA GLU A 558 53.03 18.27 2.52
C GLU A 558 53.40 18.43 1.04
N SER A 559 52.44 18.22 0.13
CA SER A 559 52.64 18.42 -1.32
C SER A 559 52.95 19.88 -1.66
N ASP A 560 52.26 20.85 -1.04
CA ASP A 560 52.48 22.27 -1.29
C ASP A 560 53.88 22.70 -0.81
N ASN A 561 54.33 22.20 0.35
CA ASN A 561 55.69 22.41 0.86
C ASN A 561 56.76 21.85 -0.10
N LEU A 562 56.59 20.62 -0.58
CA LEU A 562 57.52 20.00 -1.54
C LEU A 562 57.56 20.74 -2.88
N ALA A 563 56.41 21.25 -3.35
CA ALA A 563 56.35 22.04 -4.58
C ALA A 563 57.17 23.34 -4.46
N GLU A 564 57.12 23.99 -3.29
CA GLU A 564 57.90 25.19 -3.00
C GLU A 564 59.41 24.91 -2.91
N GLU A 565 59.81 23.76 -2.34
CA GLU A 565 61.21 23.32 -2.34
C GLU A 565 61.75 23.03 -3.76
N ILE A 566 60.95 22.36 -4.60
CA ILE A 566 61.32 22.08 -6.00
C ILE A 566 61.44 23.37 -6.82
N ALA A 567 60.58 24.35 -6.57
CA ALA A 567 60.64 25.64 -7.25
C ALA A 567 61.96 26.37 -6.93
N ARG A 568 62.37 26.39 -5.66
CA ARG A 568 63.65 26.96 -5.21
C ARG A 568 64.86 26.23 -5.84
N ALA A 569 64.85 24.90 -5.84
CA ALA A 569 65.93 24.10 -6.43
C ALA A 569 66.08 24.28 -7.95
N LYS A 570 64.99 24.62 -8.67
CA LYS A 570 65.02 24.89 -10.11
C LYS A 570 65.59 26.26 -10.47
N GLU A 571 65.43 27.28 -9.61
CA GLU A 571 66.07 28.59 -9.82
C GLU A 571 67.60 28.54 -9.67
N ASP A 572 68.09 27.65 -8.80
CA ASP A 572 69.52 27.48 -8.53
C ASP A 572 70.25 26.57 -9.55
N MET A 573 69.52 25.81 -10.37
CA MET A 573 70.11 24.96 -11.41
C MET A 573 70.47 25.76 -12.68
N GLY A 574 71.72 26.23 -12.76
CA GLY A 574 72.33 26.72 -14.01
C GLY A 574 73.24 27.95 -13.86
N ARG A 575 73.15 28.67 -12.74
CA ARG A 575 74.06 29.77 -12.40
C ARG A 575 75.21 29.24 -11.57
N HIS A 576 76.44 29.53 -12.00
CA HIS A 576 77.64 29.16 -11.24
C HIS A 576 78.24 30.44 -10.63
N PRO A 577 78.84 30.38 -9.44
CA PRO A 577 79.57 31.52 -8.93
C PRO A 577 80.67 31.92 -9.94
N LEU A 578 80.76 33.21 -10.25
CA LEU A 578 81.77 33.72 -11.18
C LEU A 578 83.17 33.30 -10.72
N ASN A 579 83.97 32.79 -11.65
CA ASN A 579 85.35 32.45 -11.35
C ASN A 579 86.20 33.73 -11.18
N SER A 580 87.41 33.59 -10.62
CA SER A 580 88.27 34.75 -10.32
C SER A 580 88.61 35.62 -11.55
N PHE A 581 88.59 35.04 -12.75
CA PHE A 581 88.86 35.78 -13.99
C PHE A 581 87.62 36.54 -14.49
N GLU A 582 86.46 35.91 -14.45
CA GLU A 582 85.16 36.56 -14.70
C GLU A 582 84.92 37.73 -13.75
N VAL A 583 85.23 37.59 -12.45
CA VAL A 583 85.16 38.69 -11.49
C VAL A 583 86.08 39.86 -11.90
N ALA A 584 87.26 39.58 -12.45
CA ALA A 584 88.18 40.61 -12.94
C ALA A 584 87.63 41.32 -14.19
N ILE A 585 87.00 40.58 -15.11
CA ILE A 585 86.28 41.15 -16.27
C ILE A 585 85.11 42.02 -15.79
N GLN A 586 84.27 41.50 -14.90
CA GLN A 586 83.13 42.24 -14.33
C GLN A 586 83.59 43.56 -13.73
N LYS A 587 84.65 43.54 -12.92
CA LYS A 587 85.23 44.74 -12.31
C LYS A 587 85.71 45.73 -13.36
N SER A 588 86.40 45.26 -14.41
CA SER A 588 86.85 46.11 -15.52
C SER A 588 85.68 46.75 -16.29
N LEU A 589 84.63 45.97 -16.57
CA LEU A 589 83.43 46.47 -17.25
C LEU A 589 82.69 47.51 -16.39
N GLN A 590 82.51 47.23 -15.10
CA GLN A 590 81.85 48.16 -14.17
C GLN A 590 82.63 49.47 -13.99
N GLN A 591 83.97 49.41 -14.00
CA GLN A 591 84.84 50.57 -13.87
C GLN A 591 84.83 51.46 -15.12
N ASN A 592 84.86 50.86 -16.32
CA ASN A 592 85.00 51.61 -17.58
C ASN A 592 83.65 51.94 -18.25
N PHE A 593 82.59 51.19 -17.94
CA PHE A 593 81.28 51.27 -18.59
C PHE A 593 80.14 51.31 -17.55
N SER A 594 80.31 52.05 -16.46
CA SER A 594 79.36 52.10 -15.32
C SER A 594 77.94 52.55 -15.69
N ASN A 595 77.80 53.29 -16.80
CA ASN A 595 76.53 53.80 -17.29
C ASN A 595 75.84 52.85 -18.29
N ASN A 596 76.44 51.70 -18.57
CA ASN A 596 75.94 50.69 -19.49
C ASN A 596 75.38 49.50 -18.72
N ARG A 597 74.44 48.80 -19.33
CA ARG A 597 73.82 47.63 -18.70
C ARG A 597 74.72 46.42 -18.90
N ILE A 598 75.14 45.81 -17.79
CA ILE A 598 75.97 44.60 -17.78
C ILE A 598 75.11 43.48 -17.21
N GLU A 599 74.89 42.46 -18.02
CA GLU A 599 74.16 41.25 -17.62
C GLU A 599 75.13 40.08 -17.58
N ILE A 600 74.93 39.19 -16.60
CA ILE A 600 75.83 38.08 -16.28
C ILE A 600 75.03 36.80 -16.34
N GLN A 601 75.58 35.75 -16.96
CA GLN A 601 74.93 34.42 -16.99
C GLN A 601 73.48 34.51 -17.49
N VAL A 602 73.30 35.10 -18.67
CA VAL A 602 72.00 35.20 -19.33
C VAL A 602 71.77 33.95 -20.16
N ASP A 603 70.64 33.26 -19.94
CA ASP A 603 70.24 32.15 -20.79
C ASP A 603 69.77 32.67 -22.16
N VAL A 604 70.55 32.39 -23.19
CA VAL A 604 70.21 32.68 -24.59
C VAL A 604 69.75 31.42 -25.34
N GLY A 605 69.47 30.32 -24.64
CA GLY A 605 68.90 29.10 -25.20
C GLY A 605 67.51 29.33 -25.79
N THR A 606 67.21 28.65 -26.91
CA THR A 606 65.86 28.67 -27.51
C THR A 606 65.34 27.25 -27.73
N GLY A 607 64.12 26.97 -27.25
CA GLY A 607 63.39 25.73 -27.52
C GLY A 607 64.07 24.45 -26.97
N ARG A 608 64.09 23.38 -27.79
CA ARG A 608 64.58 22.04 -27.43
C ARG A 608 66.12 21.92 -27.28
N GLN A 609 66.85 23.02 -27.42
CA GLN A 609 68.33 23.02 -27.46
C GLN A 609 69.01 23.11 -26.09
N GLY A 610 68.24 23.14 -24.99
CA GLY A 610 68.74 23.27 -23.63
C GLY A 610 69.16 24.70 -23.27
N THR A 611 69.45 24.92 -21.98
CA THR A 611 69.91 26.20 -21.43
C THR A 611 71.34 26.53 -21.92
N ARG A 612 71.57 27.78 -22.35
CA ARG A 612 72.87 28.27 -22.85
C ARG A 612 73.19 29.63 -22.22
N PHE A 613 73.97 29.63 -21.15
CA PHE A 613 74.34 30.83 -20.42
C PHE A 613 75.55 31.54 -21.04
N THR A 614 75.44 32.84 -21.31
CA THR A 614 76.59 33.72 -21.68
C THR A 614 77.40 34.12 -20.45
N ASP A 615 78.70 34.37 -20.58
CA ASP A 615 79.47 34.89 -19.44
C ASP A 615 79.06 36.33 -19.12
N PHE A 616 79.10 37.23 -20.12
CA PHE A 616 78.63 38.60 -20.00
C PHE A 616 77.92 39.11 -21.25
N ILE A 617 76.96 40.01 -21.05
CA ILE A 617 76.38 40.85 -22.10
C ILE A 617 76.50 42.31 -21.67
N LEU A 618 77.20 43.11 -22.47
CA LEU A 618 77.28 44.55 -22.32
C LEU A 618 76.36 45.22 -23.34
N VAL A 619 75.32 45.89 -22.87
CA VAL A 619 74.42 46.66 -23.72
C VAL A 619 74.81 48.14 -23.65
N THR A 620 75.28 48.66 -24.78
CA THR A 620 75.55 50.09 -24.96
C THR A 620 74.37 50.79 -25.63
N LYS A 621 74.43 52.12 -25.76
CA LYS A 621 73.38 52.87 -26.47
C LYS A 621 73.33 52.52 -27.96
N ARG A 622 74.39 51.94 -28.52
CA ARG A 622 74.61 51.82 -29.97
C ARG A 622 74.87 50.40 -30.43
N CYS A 623 75.25 49.49 -29.54
CA CYS A 623 75.49 48.09 -29.86
C CYS A 623 75.28 47.18 -28.64
N CYS A 624 75.18 45.89 -28.90
CA CYS A 624 75.22 44.85 -27.88
C CYS A 624 76.51 44.06 -28.05
N ILE A 625 77.26 43.84 -26.97
CA ILE A 625 78.52 43.10 -27.00
C ILE A 625 78.39 41.90 -26.07
N ILE A 626 78.49 40.70 -26.64
CA ILE A 626 78.53 39.45 -25.87
C ILE A 626 80.00 39.13 -25.60
N LEU A 627 80.33 38.85 -24.35
CA LEU A 627 81.68 38.46 -23.96
C LEU A 627 81.72 37.00 -23.52
N GLU A 628 82.73 36.28 -24.01
CA GLU A 628 83.10 34.95 -23.54
C GLU A 628 84.50 35.03 -22.91
N ALA A 629 84.59 34.66 -21.64
CA ALA A 629 85.79 34.71 -20.83
C ALA A 629 86.54 33.37 -20.86
N LYS A 630 87.82 33.38 -21.23
CA LYS A 630 88.65 32.16 -21.23
C LYS A 630 89.92 32.39 -20.42
N SER A 631 90.06 31.73 -19.27
CA SER A 631 91.14 31.93 -18.29
C SER A 631 92.49 31.27 -18.65
N TYR A 632 92.89 31.27 -19.92
CA TYR A 632 94.13 30.64 -20.39
C TYR A 632 95.24 31.67 -20.61
N LYS A 633 96.40 31.46 -19.99
CA LYS A 633 97.56 32.37 -20.06
C LYS A 633 98.73 31.71 -20.79
N GLY A 634 99.10 32.18 -21.97
CA GLY A 634 100.16 31.61 -22.82
C GLY A 634 99.93 31.99 -24.29
N ILE A 635 100.59 31.30 -25.23
CA ILE A 635 100.38 31.53 -26.66
C ILE A 635 99.08 30.84 -27.10
N ILE A 636 98.06 31.62 -27.45
CA ILE A 636 96.74 31.17 -27.88
C ILE A 636 96.78 31.02 -29.40
N LYS A 637 96.62 29.79 -29.89
CA LYS A 637 96.66 29.50 -31.34
C LYS A 637 95.60 28.47 -31.75
N PRO A 638 95.19 28.45 -33.02
CA PRO A 638 94.28 27.43 -33.51
C PRO A 638 95.04 26.13 -33.76
N ILE A 639 94.33 25.00 -33.75
CA ILE A 639 94.94 23.72 -34.13
C ILE A 639 95.24 23.70 -35.63
N ASN A 640 94.28 24.12 -36.45
CA ASN A 640 94.40 24.25 -37.90
C ASN A 640 93.78 25.57 -38.38
N ASP A 641 92.46 25.70 -38.25
CA ASP A 641 91.67 26.85 -38.69
C ASP A 641 91.02 27.56 -37.49
N ALA A 642 91.15 28.88 -37.43
CA ALA A 642 90.70 29.68 -36.28
C ALA A 642 89.18 29.62 -36.06
N ARG A 643 88.39 29.43 -37.12
CA ARG A 643 86.93 29.36 -37.01
C ARG A 643 86.45 27.93 -36.79
N ASN A 644 87.05 26.95 -37.46
CA ASN A 644 86.51 25.60 -37.60
C ASN A 644 87.21 24.52 -36.77
N SER A 645 88.36 24.83 -36.16
CA SER A 645 89.12 23.89 -35.32
C SER A 645 89.24 24.36 -33.88
N GLY A 646 89.53 23.44 -32.96
CA GLY A 646 89.78 23.78 -31.56
C GLY A 646 90.96 24.73 -31.39
N TRP A 647 90.97 25.49 -30.30
CA TRP A 647 92.10 26.32 -29.94
C TRP A 647 92.92 25.68 -28.82
N ILE A 648 94.17 26.08 -28.73
CA ILE A 648 95.10 25.62 -27.72
C ILE A 648 95.83 26.81 -27.10
N CYS A 649 96.17 26.65 -25.83
CA CYS A 649 97.11 27.51 -25.13
C CYS A 649 98.44 26.75 -25.00
N GLN A 650 99.49 27.27 -25.63
CA GLN A 650 100.84 26.76 -25.51
C GLN A 650 101.58 27.51 -24.40
N GLN A 651 101.99 26.76 -23.38
CA GLN A 651 102.84 27.19 -22.27
C GLN A 651 104.15 26.41 -22.34
N VAL A 652 105.18 26.86 -21.59
CA VAL A 652 106.48 26.18 -21.54
C VAL A 652 106.28 24.70 -21.14
N GLY A 653 106.51 23.79 -22.08
CA GLY A 653 106.38 22.33 -21.89
C GLY A 653 104.94 21.78 -21.83
N ARG A 654 103.89 22.58 -22.07
CA ARG A 654 102.49 22.12 -22.03
C ARG A 654 101.63 22.70 -23.15
N ARG A 655 100.78 21.85 -23.74
CA ARG A 655 99.75 22.24 -24.71
C ARG A 655 98.38 21.94 -24.10
N LEU A 656 97.62 22.98 -23.77
CA LEU A 656 96.30 22.87 -23.17
C LEU A 656 95.24 23.15 -24.23
N HIS A 657 94.22 22.31 -24.33
CA HIS A 657 93.05 22.61 -25.15
C HIS A 657 92.22 23.70 -24.48
N ILE A 658 91.78 24.69 -25.26
CA ILE A 658 90.86 25.73 -24.80
C ILE A 658 89.45 25.22 -25.03
N TYR A 659 88.81 24.81 -23.95
CA TYR A 659 87.46 24.26 -24.01
C TYR A 659 86.40 25.36 -24.15
N SER A 660 85.38 25.04 -24.94
CA SER A 660 84.13 25.77 -25.04
C SER A 660 83.01 24.93 -24.44
N SER A 661 82.08 25.56 -23.72
CA SER A 661 80.94 24.87 -23.10
C SER A 661 80.06 24.16 -24.15
N TRP A 662 80.11 24.64 -25.40
CA TRP A 662 79.60 23.99 -26.60
C TRP A 662 80.28 24.59 -27.84
N GLY A 663 80.15 23.91 -28.98
CA GLY A 663 80.89 24.28 -30.19
C GLY A 663 82.32 23.76 -30.18
N LYS A 664 83.10 24.12 -31.20
CA LYS A 664 84.44 23.56 -31.43
C LYS A 664 85.55 24.38 -30.76
N ASN A 665 85.31 25.66 -30.51
CA ASN A 665 86.25 26.65 -29.98
C ASN A 665 85.47 27.84 -29.38
N PRO A 666 86.15 28.78 -28.68
CA PRO A 666 85.51 29.97 -28.11
C PRO A 666 84.73 30.81 -29.13
N TYR A 667 85.22 30.92 -30.37
CA TYR A 667 84.52 31.63 -31.44
C TYR A 667 83.17 31.00 -31.81
N HIS A 668 83.08 29.67 -31.93
CA HIS A 668 81.82 28.97 -32.19
C HIS A 668 80.81 29.15 -31.06
N GLN A 669 81.27 29.09 -29.81
CA GLN A 669 80.43 29.32 -28.63
C GLN A 669 79.84 30.73 -28.68
N LEU A 670 80.70 31.72 -28.90
CA LEU A 670 80.37 33.13 -29.00
C LEU A 670 79.41 33.45 -30.16
N LYS A 671 79.71 32.92 -31.36
CA LYS A 671 78.84 33.03 -32.53
C LYS A 671 77.46 32.45 -32.24
N THR A 672 77.39 31.31 -31.56
CA THR A 672 76.12 30.68 -31.18
C THR A 672 75.29 31.59 -30.27
N TYR A 673 75.91 32.28 -29.30
CA TYR A 673 75.20 33.26 -28.49
C TYR A 673 74.68 34.43 -29.30
N CYS A 674 75.53 35.00 -30.17
CA CYS A 674 75.14 36.11 -31.03
C CYS A 674 73.95 35.72 -31.91
N ASP A 675 74.02 34.55 -32.56
CA ASP A 675 72.94 34.01 -33.39
C ASP A 675 71.66 33.76 -32.56
N SER A 676 71.78 33.17 -31.37
CA SER A 676 70.67 32.96 -30.44
C SER A 676 69.97 34.27 -30.06
N LEU A 677 70.76 35.29 -29.73
CA LEU A 677 70.25 36.59 -29.29
C LEU A 677 69.60 37.34 -30.46
N MET A 678 70.21 37.32 -31.65
CA MET A 678 69.62 37.89 -32.87
C MET A 678 68.26 37.25 -33.23
N ASN A 679 68.11 35.95 -32.99
CA ASN A 679 66.89 35.22 -33.30
C ASN A 679 65.82 35.31 -32.18
N ASN A 680 66.18 35.64 -30.95
CA ASN A 680 65.27 35.74 -29.81
C ASN A 680 64.81 37.19 -29.57
N ARG A 681 63.72 37.60 -30.24
CA ARG A 681 63.16 38.96 -30.13
C ARG A 681 62.71 39.32 -28.72
N ASN A 682 62.15 38.37 -27.96
CA ASN A 682 61.66 38.63 -26.61
C ASN A 682 62.82 38.93 -25.66
N LEU A 683 63.89 38.12 -25.73
CA LEU A 683 65.09 38.34 -24.94
C LEU A 683 65.80 39.64 -25.33
N SER A 684 65.83 39.98 -26.63
CA SER A 684 66.37 41.25 -27.13
C SER A 684 65.63 42.47 -26.55
N ILE A 685 64.29 42.40 -26.50
CA ILE A 685 63.45 43.45 -25.88
C ILE A 685 63.71 43.54 -24.37
N GLN A 686 63.79 42.40 -23.68
CA GLN A 686 64.06 42.35 -22.24
C GLN A 686 65.43 42.95 -21.88
N LEU A 687 66.42 42.75 -22.75
CA LEU A 687 67.77 43.31 -22.61
C LEU A 687 67.87 44.79 -23.05
N GLY A 688 66.81 45.36 -23.62
CA GLY A 688 66.77 46.76 -24.04
C GLY A 688 67.54 47.05 -25.34
N ILE A 689 67.78 46.02 -26.15
CA ILE A 689 68.50 46.15 -27.42
C ILE A 689 67.57 46.80 -28.45
N GLN A 690 67.93 47.98 -28.96
CA GLN A 690 67.11 48.70 -29.95
C GLN A 690 67.07 47.94 -31.27
N ASN A 691 65.92 47.97 -31.94
CA ASN A 691 65.68 47.31 -33.22
C ASN A 691 66.70 47.81 -34.26
N ARG A 692 67.60 46.93 -34.73
CA ARG A 692 68.78 47.18 -35.62
C ARG A 692 70.14 47.50 -34.97
N SER A 693 70.28 47.43 -33.64
CA SER A 693 71.61 47.57 -33.02
C SER A 693 72.52 46.39 -33.43
N PRO A 694 73.76 46.63 -33.90
CA PRO A 694 74.70 45.55 -34.19
C PRO A 694 75.04 44.76 -32.91
N ILE A 695 75.17 43.44 -33.07
CA ILE A 695 75.60 42.52 -32.02
C ILE A 695 77.03 42.09 -32.32
N TYR A 696 77.95 42.40 -31.42
CA TYR A 696 79.35 42.01 -31.49
C TYR A 696 79.63 40.87 -30.53
N GLY A 697 80.56 39.99 -30.92
CA GLY A 697 81.12 38.98 -30.02
C GLY A 697 82.55 39.32 -29.66
N LEU A 698 82.92 39.16 -28.39
CA LEU A 698 84.27 39.36 -27.89
C LEU A 698 84.75 38.17 -27.06
N VAL A 699 85.87 37.55 -27.44
CA VAL A 699 86.55 36.56 -26.60
C VAL A 699 87.64 37.27 -25.79
N VAL A 700 87.64 37.10 -24.48
CA VAL A 700 88.56 37.79 -23.57
C VAL A 700 89.49 36.79 -22.87
N PHE A 701 90.80 37.02 -22.99
CA PHE A 701 91.85 36.28 -22.29
C PHE A 701 92.51 37.10 -21.17
N PRO A 702 93.22 36.49 -20.21
CA PRO A 702 93.91 37.20 -19.14
C PRO A 702 95.06 38.06 -19.65
N VAL A 703 95.48 39.02 -18.83
CA VAL A 703 96.65 39.87 -19.10
C VAL A 703 97.90 39.01 -19.33
N GLY A 704 98.62 39.28 -20.42
CA GLY A 704 99.82 38.56 -20.82
C GLY A 704 99.57 37.23 -21.56
N ALA A 705 98.35 36.97 -22.01
CA ALA A 705 98.11 35.98 -23.07
C ALA A 705 98.59 36.56 -24.41
N ASP A 706 99.28 35.75 -25.21
CA ASP A 706 99.79 36.11 -26.52
C ASP A 706 98.88 35.48 -27.59
N ILE A 707 98.11 36.29 -28.31
CA ILE A 707 97.12 35.81 -29.27
C ILE A 707 97.80 35.72 -30.63
N ASP A 708 97.93 34.51 -31.16
CA ASP A 708 98.57 34.24 -32.44
C ASP A 708 97.89 35.02 -33.59
N ASP A 709 98.69 35.58 -34.49
CA ASP A 709 98.23 36.38 -35.63
C ASP A 709 97.19 35.64 -36.49
N SER A 710 97.26 34.30 -36.57
CA SER A 710 96.29 33.51 -37.31
C SER A 710 94.89 33.54 -36.69
N ILE A 711 94.74 33.83 -35.39
CA ILE A 711 93.43 34.07 -34.76
C ILE A 711 92.99 35.50 -35.07
N GLN A 712 93.86 36.48 -34.85
CA GLN A 712 93.53 37.88 -35.08
C GLN A 712 93.12 38.13 -36.54
N CYS A 713 93.94 37.73 -37.52
CA CYS A 713 93.65 37.96 -38.94
C CYS A 713 92.40 37.21 -39.45
N ASN A 714 92.02 36.07 -38.85
CA ASN A 714 90.89 35.27 -39.31
C ASN A 714 89.58 35.53 -38.55
N ILE A 715 89.65 36.06 -37.33
CA ILE A 715 88.48 36.26 -36.46
C ILE A 715 88.16 37.72 -36.26
N ASP A 716 89.17 38.60 -36.19
CA ASP A 716 88.98 40.04 -36.08
C ASP A 716 88.43 40.60 -37.40
N ASP A 717 87.16 40.30 -37.63
CA ASP A 717 86.43 40.63 -38.84
C ASP A 717 85.57 41.87 -38.59
N ARG A 718 84.31 41.85 -38.99
CA ARG A 718 83.39 42.96 -38.79
C ARG A 718 82.59 42.86 -37.48
N PHE A 719 82.45 41.66 -36.92
CA PHE A 719 81.52 41.38 -35.82
C PHE A 719 82.14 40.68 -34.62
N TYR A 720 83.29 40.02 -34.79
CA TYR A 720 83.93 39.25 -33.74
C TYR A 720 85.33 39.78 -33.45
N ARG A 721 85.74 39.77 -32.18
CA ARG A 721 87.07 40.19 -31.75
C ARG A 721 87.64 39.21 -30.74
N VAL A 722 88.97 39.11 -30.70
CA VAL A 722 89.69 38.43 -29.62
C VAL A 722 90.63 39.44 -28.95
N THR A 723 90.54 39.57 -27.63
CA THR A 723 91.31 40.56 -26.88
C THR A 723 91.80 39.99 -25.55
N THR A 724 92.60 40.78 -24.84
CA THR A 724 93.06 40.51 -23.48
C THR A 724 92.41 41.49 -22.51
N LEU A 725 92.36 41.13 -21.22
CA LEU A 725 91.69 41.92 -20.19
C LEU A 725 92.23 43.37 -20.08
N ASP A 726 93.52 43.58 -20.33
CA ASP A 726 94.18 44.90 -20.35
C ASP A 726 93.78 45.75 -21.56
N ASN A 727 93.42 45.13 -22.68
CA ASN A 727 92.96 45.81 -23.89
C ASN A 727 91.43 45.84 -24.04
N LEU A 728 90.70 45.19 -23.12
CA LEU A 728 89.25 45.02 -23.16
C LEU A 728 88.49 46.34 -23.35
N ALA A 729 88.82 47.35 -22.54
CA ALA A 729 88.14 48.65 -22.60
C ALA A 729 88.36 49.35 -23.95
N THR A 730 89.60 49.33 -24.45
CA THR A 730 89.96 49.89 -25.76
C THR A 730 89.22 49.18 -26.89
N THR A 731 89.21 47.84 -26.90
CA THR A 731 88.50 47.05 -27.92
C THR A 731 86.99 47.32 -27.93
N ILE A 732 86.36 47.46 -26.75
CA ILE A 732 84.93 47.80 -26.66
C ILE A 732 84.66 49.20 -27.23
N GLN A 733 85.51 50.19 -26.94
CA GLN A 733 85.38 51.54 -27.47
C GLN A 733 85.53 51.59 -29.00
N GLU A 734 86.44 50.78 -29.56
CA GLU A 734 86.60 50.61 -31.00
C GLU A 734 85.35 50.01 -31.64
N LEU A 735 84.75 48.98 -31.03
CA LEU A 735 83.50 48.38 -31.51
C LEU A 735 82.33 49.36 -31.44
N GLU A 736 82.22 50.14 -30.37
CA GLU A 736 81.20 51.19 -30.26
C GLU A 736 81.43 52.30 -31.31
N SER A 737 82.69 52.63 -31.60
CA SER A 737 83.05 53.59 -32.65
C SER A 737 82.73 53.06 -34.05
N GLN A 738 82.95 51.77 -34.30
CA GLN A 738 82.56 51.10 -35.54
C GLN A 738 81.04 51.06 -35.70
N ALA A 739 80.29 50.83 -34.63
CA ALA A 739 78.82 50.90 -34.67
C ALA A 739 78.32 52.30 -35.10
N ASN A 740 79.09 53.36 -34.85
CA ASN A 740 78.75 54.72 -35.29
C ASN A 740 78.84 54.92 -36.79
N SER A 741 79.64 54.12 -37.51
CA SER A 741 79.78 54.27 -38.97
C SER A 741 78.70 53.51 -39.75
N TRP A 742 77.75 52.88 -39.07
CA TRP A 742 76.68 52.06 -39.64
C TRP A 742 75.31 52.74 -39.59
N ASN A 743 75.17 53.76 -38.73
CA ASN A 743 74.07 54.72 -38.73
C ASN A 743 74.48 55.94 -39.55
#